data_AF-A0A9P1C7K4-F1
#
_entry.id   AF-A0A9P1C7K4-F1
#
_cell.length_a   1.000
_cell.length_b   1.000
_cell.length_c   1.000
_cell.angle_alpha   90.00
_cell.angle_beta   90.00
_cell.angle_gamma   90.00
#
_symmetry.space_group_name_H-M   'P 1'
#
loop_
_entity.id
_entity.type
_entity.pdbx_description
1 polymer ?
#
loop_
_entity_poly.entity_id
_entity_poly.type
_entity_poly.pdbx_seq_one_letter_code
_entity_poly.pdbx_strand_id
1 'polypeptide(L)'
;MALWRLCLLAFCVAEQIPDDECTTGTCSLELHQLRAQKEESKLEVNANTSFTGSCSADDEALMNKFGGGNADGTFPKIVANCGHSAYSFWSGFKRGSMASCIASKTGLSSGCASCFASSGQYGYDHCKIQCLFGSWCSNLCLSCSEGGNEFNENFCCGEQWGLTGNPACWNEEFFYLRCCGLEKFPRKLEEDERWEKIKAGKELEDGGEYDFIIVGAGSAGSVVASRLADAETPDGQPWRVLILEAGSWADAEDAAHPDRATQKKEAWWPAVEANWSLGKEGRTWKYATGRGVGGTASVNSMIYTRGSVSEYEAFGWPTEQVISAFKSLEAPMEAPGFHVSSDFHRPLPQGAFEEEPDEPGCFLTLVSSFVEELPPVFRQLIGAFERIKVPFRVDPHGNVTIHGIGGTWRSMGCGHPRCQPTRTPRVQLAAGRPRSTTYQNLASHLRDSPAHRLQVMTHAYAERIVFEGNKAIGVEVSIAKSPKAVDRRLRFTVKKEVILATGVLATPKLLTLSGIAEPKELERLDVPVVASSPSVSRHFHEHVGLSIVAHTNVPCPDGFHLSEDGETTTHLGNTDQFIGQLYAFLNATNNTPGAAGPLDAEVMLLEGCLEGHLTLTFTIILLQARTRGRLVVQSRNPFASPHLDYKPLSNSDDIQVLANAIRLLYQGVFASSELAPFELGVSPGMEVVADFHKLAQWIRANIYYYSHPTGTARVERPGEPGVVDSQLRVLGARNLRVADTSVFPESPSGHSDAPARLVGEICARSILSQIAKDEKEQLRKSGGLSVQLRGYPVRMPLRGFGTNGFQGDRVKNTLRSFFQLGGRMIDTAVLYENHREIGEALAAGTVPREEVFLVTKVPPTEMGTDETYAAVLRAVKELGTPIDLVLLHWPSNFDKKAPLPPCAATSWRSCRLQAWRGLERAQKEGKVRALGVSNFGVRHLTELLADGPKLHIAVNQVEMHPWWPQLPLQKFCREKHIKLMAYGSLGSSLLGGATLRSPAVVKVAKRVGRSAAQVLLRWAVQQGIAVIPSSSSVERMKANLAILDWDLSAADMQDLKVYPADRMRIFLPDPENAP
;
A
#
# COMPACT_ATOMS: atom_id res chain seq x y z
N MET A 1 54.75 -7.42 -20.21
CA MET A 1 54.41 -8.51 -21.17
C MET A 1 55.37 -9.72 -21.11
N ALA A 2 55.99 -10.04 -19.98
CA ALA A 2 56.79 -11.27 -19.82
C ALA A 2 56.45 -12.07 -18.54
N LEU A 3 55.24 -11.88 -18.00
CA LEU A 3 54.74 -12.61 -16.81
C LEU A 3 53.32 -13.18 -17.02
N TRP A 4 52.83 -13.17 -18.27
CA TRP A 4 51.52 -13.71 -18.65
C TRP A 4 51.61 -14.91 -19.62
N ARG A 5 52.83 -15.42 -19.87
CA ARG A 5 53.09 -16.60 -20.73
C ARG A 5 53.66 -17.81 -19.98
N LEU A 6 53.66 -17.82 -18.65
CA LEU A 6 54.21 -18.91 -17.83
C LEU A 6 53.19 -19.66 -16.95
N CYS A 7 51.90 -19.36 -17.02
CA CYS A 7 50.85 -20.14 -16.31
C CYS A 7 49.89 -20.90 -17.24
N LEU A 8 50.11 -20.85 -18.57
CA LEU A 8 49.26 -21.50 -19.58
C LEU A 8 49.85 -22.81 -20.15
N LEU A 9 50.83 -23.41 -19.46
CA LEU A 9 51.57 -24.58 -19.98
C LEU A 9 51.93 -25.64 -18.91
N ALA A 10 51.24 -25.65 -17.77
CA ALA A 10 51.53 -26.60 -16.68
C ALA A 10 50.34 -27.46 -16.22
N PHE A 11 49.29 -27.63 -17.04
CA PHE A 11 48.18 -28.53 -16.69
C PHE A 11 47.65 -29.46 -17.80
N CYS A 12 48.30 -29.51 -18.97
CA CYS A 12 47.91 -30.45 -20.05
C CYS A 12 48.94 -31.56 -20.36
N VAL A 13 49.89 -31.86 -19.47
CA VAL A 13 50.80 -33.01 -19.69
C VAL A 13 51.00 -33.82 -18.40
N ALA A 14 49.93 -34.47 -17.96
CA ALA A 14 49.97 -35.72 -17.21
C ALA A 14 48.66 -36.46 -17.48
N GLU A 15 48.73 -37.57 -18.22
CA GLU A 15 47.65 -38.51 -18.61
C GLU A 15 46.91 -38.29 -19.96
N GLN A 16 47.68 -38.04 -21.02
CA GLN A 16 47.52 -38.59 -22.39
C GLN A 16 46.14 -39.20 -22.81
N ILE A 17 45.29 -38.47 -23.54
CA ILE A 17 44.48 -38.99 -24.68
C ILE A 17 44.27 -37.82 -25.70
N PRO A 18 44.47 -38.01 -27.02
CA PRO A 18 44.58 -36.96 -28.04
C PRO A 18 43.25 -36.40 -28.61
N ASP A 19 43.38 -35.18 -29.17
CA ASP A 19 42.39 -34.32 -29.83
C ASP A 19 42.04 -34.78 -31.27
N ASP A 20 41.15 -35.75 -31.43
CA ASP A 20 40.62 -36.07 -32.76
C ASP A 20 39.29 -36.83 -32.70
N GLU A 21 38.25 -36.24 -32.10
CA GLU A 21 36.86 -36.59 -32.41
C GLU A 21 35.87 -35.49 -31.99
N CYS A 22 36.09 -34.27 -32.50
CA CYS A 22 35.06 -33.23 -32.51
C CYS A 22 34.24 -33.34 -33.80
N THR A 23 33.21 -34.20 -33.83
CA THR A 23 32.12 -34.04 -34.81
C THR A 23 30.76 -34.27 -34.17
N THR A 24 29.95 -33.21 -34.25
CA THR A 24 28.49 -33.20 -34.47
C THR A 24 27.65 -34.37 -33.94
N GLY A 25 26.78 -34.07 -32.97
CA GLY A 25 25.49 -34.76 -32.89
C GLY A 25 25.07 -35.17 -31.49
N THR A 26 24.00 -34.52 -31.02
CA THR A 26 22.95 -35.07 -30.14
C THR A 26 23.35 -35.61 -28.77
N CYS A 27 22.96 -34.87 -27.72
CA CYS A 27 22.63 -35.49 -26.44
C CYS A 27 21.32 -34.91 -25.91
N SER A 28 20.24 -35.65 -26.15
CA SER A 28 18.95 -35.53 -25.47
C SER A 28 18.61 -36.90 -24.88
N LEU A 29 18.17 -36.86 -23.63
CA LEU A 29 17.39 -37.85 -22.90
C LEU A 29 18.06 -39.15 -22.43
N GLU A 30 17.95 -39.28 -21.11
CA GLU A 30 17.63 -40.46 -20.32
C GLU A 30 18.62 -41.62 -20.26
N LEU A 31 19.16 -41.83 -19.05
CA LEU A 31 19.06 -43.14 -18.40
C LEU A 31 19.17 -42.98 -16.89
N HIS A 32 17.99 -42.87 -16.27
CA HIS A 32 17.71 -43.45 -14.98
C HIS A 32 18.19 -44.91 -14.97
N GLN A 33 18.87 -45.27 -13.89
CA GLN A 33 18.84 -46.59 -13.26
C GLN A 33 19.68 -47.73 -13.85
N LEU A 34 20.23 -48.46 -12.89
CA LEU A 34 20.72 -49.83 -12.89
C LEU A 34 22.20 -49.98 -13.28
N ARG A 35 23.05 -50.65 -12.52
CA ARG A 35 23.00 -51.40 -11.25
C ARG A 35 24.47 -51.84 -11.06
N ALA A 36 25.10 -51.55 -9.92
CA ALA A 36 25.26 -52.50 -8.82
C ALA A 36 26.65 -53.16 -8.76
N GLN A 37 27.24 -53.07 -7.56
CA GLN A 37 28.19 -53.99 -6.92
C GLN A 37 29.61 -53.99 -7.53
N LYS A 38 30.70 -53.95 -6.75
CA LYS A 38 30.95 -54.49 -5.42
C LYS A 38 32.32 -53.96 -4.98
N GLU A 39 32.46 -53.47 -3.76
CA GLU A 39 33.60 -53.77 -2.86
C GLU A 39 33.44 -52.99 -1.55
N GLU A 40 32.71 -53.63 -0.63
CA GLU A 40 32.85 -53.40 0.80
C GLU A 40 34.17 -54.03 1.26
N SER A 41 35.03 -53.24 1.92
CA SER A 41 35.36 -53.49 3.32
C SER A 41 36.47 -52.54 3.81
N LYS A 42 36.09 -51.63 4.71
CA LYS A 42 36.66 -51.42 6.06
C LYS A 42 36.55 -49.96 6.51
N LEU A 43 35.73 -49.81 7.55
CA LEU A 43 35.68 -48.75 8.57
C LEU A 43 35.11 -47.39 8.15
N GLU A 44 33.79 -47.31 8.36
CA GLU A 44 32.91 -46.15 8.38
C GLU A 44 33.35 -45.07 9.38
N VAL A 45 33.37 -43.81 8.94
CA VAL A 45 32.69 -42.69 9.65
C VAL A 45 32.02 -41.80 8.60
N ASN A 46 30.72 -41.62 8.76
CA ASN A 46 29.74 -41.09 7.81
C ASN A 46 29.85 -39.58 7.49
N ALA A 47 29.52 -39.24 6.24
CA ALA A 47 29.09 -37.92 5.79
C ALA A 47 27.63 -37.62 6.20
N ASN A 48 27.33 -37.79 7.49
CA ASN A 48 26.17 -37.25 8.18
C ASN A 48 26.71 -36.36 9.31
N THR A 49 26.95 -35.08 9.03
CA THR A 49 26.99 -34.07 10.10
C THR A 49 25.80 -33.15 9.91
N SER A 50 24.72 -33.52 10.59
CA SER A 50 23.69 -32.60 11.05
C SER A 50 24.32 -31.34 11.66
N PHE A 51 23.78 -30.15 11.36
CA PHE A 51 23.97 -28.96 12.18
C PHE A 51 23.61 -29.29 13.64
N THR A 52 24.61 -29.58 14.47
CA THR A 52 24.46 -30.01 15.87
C THR A 52 25.23 -29.09 16.80
N GLY A 53 25.17 -27.78 16.54
CA GLY A 53 25.74 -26.76 17.40
C GLY A 53 24.70 -25.76 17.86
N SER A 54 23.52 -26.19 18.32
CA SER A 54 22.67 -25.31 19.11
C SER A 54 23.24 -25.22 20.52
N CYS A 55 23.31 -24.01 21.09
CA CYS A 55 23.66 -23.85 22.49
C CYS A 55 22.56 -24.45 23.38
N SER A 56 22.97 -25.16 24.43
CA SER A 56 22.05 -25.68 25.46
C SER A 56 21.65 -24.59 26.46
N ALA A 57 20.64 -24.85 27.30
CA ALA A 57 20.29 -23.94 28.40
C ALA A 57 21.45 -23.74 29.39
N ASP A 58 22.29 -24.76 29.59
CA ASP A 58 23.50 -24.66 30.41
C ASP A 58 24.57 -23.77 29.76
N ASP A 59 24.70 -23.85 28.43
CA ASP A 59 25.56 -22.95 27.64
C ASP A 59 25.09 -21.50 27.77
N GLU A 60 23.77 -21.26 27.70
CA GLU A 60 23.20 -19.93 27.88
C GLU A 60 23.44 -19.37 29.29
N ALA A 61 23.24 -20.20 30.32
CA ALA A 61 23.55 -19.82 31.70
C ALA A 61 25.04 -19.49 31.89
N LEU A 62 25.94 -20.18 31.19
CA LEU A 62 27.37 -19.87 31.17
C LEU A 62 27.65 -18.55 30.46
N MET A 63 27.08 -18.30 29.28
CA MET A 63 27.23 -17.02 28.56
C MET A 63 26.78 -15.83 29.41
N ASN A 64 25.62 -15.97 30.07
CA ASN A 64 25.06 -14.92 30.92
C ASN A 64 25.95 -14.57 32.12
N LYS A 65 26.76 -15.50 32.64
CA LYS A 65 27.72 -15.23 33.74
C LYS A 65 28.85 -14.28 33.35
N PHE A 66 29.23 -14.23 32.08
CA PHE A 66 30.28 -13.32 31.61
C PHE A 66 29.74 -11.92 31.33
N GLY A 67 28.42 -11.73 31.22
CA GLY A 67 27.80 -10.44 30.92
C GLY A 67 27.99 -9.98 29.46
N GLY A 68 27.21 -8.98 29.06
CA GLY A 68 27.23 -8.38 27.72
C GLY A 68 28.19 -7.18 27.59
N GLY A 69 28.32 -6.65 26.37
CA GLY A 69 29.12 -5.44 26.06
C GLY A 69 30.59 -5.72 25.71
N ASN A 70 31.38 -4.66 25.57
CA ASN A 70 32.76 -4.69 25.03
C ASN A 70 33.90 -4.68 26.07
N ALA A 71 33.57 -4.74 27.37
CA ALA A 71 34.58 -4.72 28.43
C ALA A 71 35.40 -6.02 28.46
N ASP A 72 36.66 -5.94 28.91
CA ASP A 72 37.48 -7.15 29.02
C ASP A 72 36.88 -8.15 30.01
N GLY A 73 36.71 -9.40 29.56
CA GLY A 73 36.09 -10.47 30.34
C GLY A 73 34.61 -10.72 30.02
N THR A 74 33.95 -9.87 29.22
CA THR A 74 32.59 -10.13 28.75
C THR A 74 32.55 -11.22 27.68
N PHE A 75 31.42 -11.92 27.57
CA PHE A 75 31.27 -12.99 26.57
C PHE A 75 31.56 -12.50 25.13
N PRO A 76 31.00 -11.35 24.70
CA PRO A 76 31.25 -10.84 23.35
C PRO A 76 32.73 -10.51 23.08
N LYS A 77 33.40 -9.91 24.07
CA LYS A 77 34.81 -9.55 23.96
C LYS A 77 35.70 -10.79 23.90
N ILE A 78 35.34 -11.85 24.63
CA ILE A 78 36.03 -13.15 24.59
C ILE A 78 35.92 -13.77 23.19
N VAL A 79 34.71 -13.78 22.60
CA VAL A 79 34.48 -14.33 21.25
C VAL A 79 35.27 -13.55 20.20
N ALA A 80 35.23 -12.21 20.23
CA ALA A 80 36.00 -11.37 19.31
C ALA A 80 37.51 -11.60 19.42
N ASN A 81 38.06 -11.69 20.64
CA ASN A 81 39.48 -11.96 20.88
C ASN A 81 39.89 -13.36 20.39
N CYS A 82 39.01 -14.36 20.57
CA CYS A 82 39.22 -15.70 20.02
C CYS A 82 39.19 -15.72 18.49
N GLY A 83 38.32 -14.92 17.86
CA GLY A 83 38.30 -14.73 16.40
C GLY A 83 39.62 -14.14 15.89
N HIS A 84 40.10 -13.05 16.50
CA HIS A 84 41.40 -12.47 16.14
C HIS A 84 42.56 -13.45 16.31
N SER A 85 42.56 -14.24 17.39
CA SER A 85 43.62 -15.22 17.69
C SER A 85 43.59 -16.45 16.77
N ALA A 86 42.45 -16.71 16.13
CA ALA A 86 42.26 -17.82 15.20
C ALA A 86 42.73 -17.50 13.77
N TYR A 87 43.12 -16.26 13.49
CA TYR A 87 43.63 -15.85 12.18
C TYR A 87 45.16 -15.92 12.10
N SER A 88 45.67 -16.37 10.95
CA SER A 88 47.07 -16.34 10.58
C SER A 88 47.24 -15.88 9.14
N PHE A 89 48.19 -14.98 8.89
CA PHE A 89 48.50 -14.49 7.54
C PHE A 89 48.83 -15.62 6.54
N TRP A 90 49.49 -16.68 7.00
CA TRP A 90 49.96 -17.78 6.16
C TRP A 90 48.97 -18.93 5.99
N SER A 91 48.00 -19.06 6.91
CA SER A 91 47.09 -20.21 6.96
C SER A 91 45.61 -19.84 7.05
N GLY A 92 45.28 -18.55 6.90
CA GLY A 92 43.91 -18.05 6.93
C GLY A 92 43.27 -18.14 8.32
N PHE A 93 41.94 -18.08 8.34
CA PHE A 93 41.14 -18.22 9.55
C PHE A 93 40.96 -19.69 9.91
N LYS A 94 41.25 -20.06 11.17
CA LYS A 94 41.13 -21.44 11.66
C LYS A 94 39.92 -21.57 12.56
N ARG A 95 38.77 -21.95 11.97
CA ARG A 95 37.51 -22.19 12.68
C ARG A 95 37.68 -23.08 13.92
N GLY A 96 38.40 -24.20 13.81
CA GLY A 96 38.65 -25.09 14.95
C GLY A 96 39.44 -24.43 16.10
N SER A 97 40.38 -23.54 15.78
CA SER A 97 41.13 -22.79 16.80
C SER A 97 40.26 -21.76 17.51
N MET A 98 39.34 -21.11 16.80
CA MET A 98 38.35 -20.21 17.41
C MET A 98 37.41 -20.96 18.34
N ALA A 99 36.85 -22.09 17.87
CA ALA A 99 35.93 -22.91 18.66
C ALA A 99 36.59 -23.41 19.96
N SER A 100 37.82 -23.93 19.87
CA SER A 100 38.58 -24.37 21.06
C SER A 100 38.91 -23.21 22.01
N CYS A 101 39.22 -22.02 21.48
CA CYS A 101 39.46 -20.82 22.29
C CYS A 101 38.19 -20.40 23.05
N ILE A 102 37.04 -20.37 22.37
CA ILE A 102 35.75 -20.02 22.99
C ILE A 102 35.41 -21.02 24.08
N ALA A 103 35.41 -22.32 23.77
CA ALA A 103 35.10 -23.38 24.74
C ALA A 103 36.04 -23.31 25.96
N SER A 104 37.35 -23.14 25.74
CA SER A 104 38.33 -23.06 26.83
C SER A 104 38.16 -21.83 27.73
N LYS A 105 37.75 -20.68 27.19
CA LYS A 105 37.62 -19.44 27.96
C LYS A 105 36.28 -19.27 28.64
N THR A 106 35.24 -19.96 28.14
CA THR A 106 33.85 -19.75 28.57
C THR A 106 33.25 -20.97 29.25
N GLY A 107 33.85 -22.16 29.07
CA GLY A 107 33.30 -23.43 29.53
C GLY A 107 32.15 -23.95 28.65
N LEU A 108 31.88 -23.29 27.52
CA LEU A 108 30.83 -23.68 26.58
C LEU A 108 31.06 -25.07 25.97
N SER A 109 29.95 -25.74 25.66
CA SER A 109 29.93 -26.97 24.90
C SER A 109 30.63 -26.79 23.54
N SER A 110 31.27 -27.85 23.06
CA SER A 110 31.96 -27.85 21.77
C SER A 110 31.01 -27.52 20.60
N GLY A 111 29.73 -27.91 20.71
CA GLY A 111 28.68 -27.56 19.76
C GLY A 111 28.40 -26.06 19.72
N CYS A 112 28.13 -25.45 20.88
CA CYS A 112 27.87 -24.01 21.01
C CYS A 112 29.08 -23.17 20.57
N ALA A 113 30.29 -23.54 21.01
CA ALA A 113 31.52 -22.85 20.62
C ALA A 113 31.84 -22.97 19.12
N SER A 114 31.54 -24.13 18.50
CA SER A 114 31.69 -24.33 17.05
C SER A 114 30.70 -23.50 16.24
N CYS A 115 29.51 -23.24 16.77
CA CYS A 115 28.52 -22.37 16.13
C CYS A 115 29.05 -20.94 15.99
N PHE A 116 29.50 -20.31 17.09
CA PHE A 116 30.11 -18.97 17.05
C PHE A 116 31.36 -18.90 16.17
N ALA A 117 32.16 -19.98 16.11
CA ALA A 117 33.31 -20.05 15.22
C ALA A 117 32.93 -20.08 13.72
N SER A 118 31.71 -20.51 13.39
CA SER A 118 31.18 -20.51 12.02
C SER A 118 30.85 -19.09 11.55
N SER A 119 30.18 -18.31 12.40
CA SER A 119 29.94 -16.87 12.16
C SER A 119 31.27 -16.12 12.03
N GLY A 120 32.25 -16.52 12.84
CA GLY A 120 33.67 -16.20 12.69
C GLY A 120 34.17 -16.34 11.24
N GLN A 121 34.22 -17.59 10.77
CA GLN A 121 34.70 -17.94 9.44
C GLN A 121 33.96 -17.17 8.33
N TYR A 122 32.64 -17.02 8.45
CA TYR A 122 31.82 -16.29 7.48
C TYR A 122 32.23 -14.82 7.35
N GLY A 123 32.36 -14.11 8.48
CA GLY A 123 32.79 -12.72 8.51
C GLY A 123 34.20 -12.53 7.92
N TYR A 124 35.10 -13.49 8.16
CA TYR A 124 36.40 -13.52 7.51
C TYR A 124 36.30 -13.69 5.99
N ASP A 125 35.54 -14.66 5.50
CA ASP A 125 35.50 -15.01 4.07
C ASP A 125 34.88 -13.90 3.20
N HIS A 126 33.89 -13.17 3.73
CA HIS A 126 33.11 -12.18 2.98
C HIS A 126 33.58 -10.74 3.22
N CYS A 127 34.06 -10.44 4.43
CA CYS A 127 34.41 -9.07 4.84
C CYS A 127 35.88 -8.87 5.18
N LYS A 128 36.72 -9.91 5.07
CA LYS A 128 38.20 -9.89 5.09
C LYS A 128 38.80 -8.72 5.87
N ILE A 129 39.30 -7.70 5.15
CA ILE A 129 40.09 -6.60 5.71
C ILE A 129 39.29 -5.79 6.74
N GLN A 130 37.99 -5.60 6.50
CA GLN A 130 37.08 -4.85 7.38
C GLN A 130 36.93 -5.52 8.75
N CYS A 131 36.84 -6.84 8.80
CA CYS A 131 36.68 -7.60 10.06
C CYS A 131 38.02 -8.06 10.68
N LEU A 132 39.09 -8.19 9.89
CA LEU A 132 40.42 -8.59 10.35
C LEU A 132 41.25 -7.45 10.95
N PHE A 133 41.27 -6.30 10.29
CA PHE A 133 42.07 -5.14 10.69
C PHE A 133 41.25 -4.07 11.43
N GLY A 134 39.92 -4.15 11.35
CA GLY A 134 39.01 -3.49 12.27
C GLY A 134 38.72 -4.36 13.50
N SER A 135 37.89 -3.86 14.42
CA SER A 135 37.22 -4.74 15.38
C SER A 135 36.12 -5.53 14.64
N TRP A 136 35.86 -6.78 15.04
CA TRP A 136 34.65 -7.52 14.64
C TRP A 136 33.37 -6.74 14.96
N CYS A 137 33.49 -5.80 15.90
CA CYS A 137 32.46 -4.89 16.35
C CYS A 137 32.60 -3.46 15.81
N SER A 138 33.43 -3.26 14.81
CA SER A 138 33.51 -1.98 14.11
C SER A 138 32.35 -1.81 13.14
N ASN A 139 31.84 -0.58 12.99
CA ASN A 139 30.77 -0.26 12.04
C ASN A 139 31.10 -0.72 10.61
N LEU A 140 32.37 -0.73 10.21
CA LEU A 140 32.83 -1.20 8.89
C LEU A 140 32.69 -2.72 8.70
N CYS A 141 32.95 -3.50 9.75
CA CYS A 141 32.74 -4.96 9.71
C CYS A 141 31.24 -5.28 9.74
N LEU A 142 30.49 -4.62 10.63
CA LEU A 142 29.06 -4.84 10.81
C LEU A 142 28.23 -4.43 9.59
N SER A 143 28.54 -3.29 8.97
CA SER A 143 27.89 -2.88 7.72
C SER A 143 28.22 -3.79 6.54
N CYS A 144 29.38 -4.45 6.59
CA CYS A 144 29.78 -5.39 5.54
C CYS A 144 29.07 -6.74 5.70
N SER A 145 28.91 -7.23 6.94
CA SER A 145 28.25 -8.52 7.21
C SER A 145 26.73 -8.45 7.18
N GLU A 146 26.14 -7.25 7.18
CA GLU A 146 24.68 -7.00 7.23
C GLU A 146 23.87 -7.78 6.18
N GLY A 147 24.41 -8.00 4.97
CA GLY A 147 23.77 -8.78 3.91
C GLY A 147 23.87 -10.32 4.04
N GLY A 148 24.62 -10.82 5.02
CA GLY A 148 24.86 -12.24 5.28
C GLY A 148 24.40 -12.75 6.64
N ASN A 149 24.01 -11.83 7.54
CA ASN A 149 23.68 -12.13 8.93
C ASN A 149 22.32 -12.83 9.12
N GLU A 150 21.49 -12.95 8.08
CA GLU A 150 20.24 -13.72 8.13
C GLU A 150 20.46 -15.23 8.35
N PHE A 151 21.65 -15.76 8.02
CA PHE A 151 21.87 -17.21 7.97
C PHE A 151 22.69 -17.82 9.12
N ASN A 152 23.39 -17.04 9.97
CA ASN A 152 24.38 -17.62 10.90
C ASN A 152 24.26 -17.25 12.38
N GLU A 153 23.63 -16.15 12.77
CA GLU A 153 23.76 -15.65 14.15
C GLU A 153 22.58 -16.02 15.07
N ASN A 154 21.36 -16.08 14.55
CA ASN A 154 20.19 -16.51 15.32
C ASN A 154 20.16 -18.03 15.59
N PHE A 155 20.87 -18.83 14.79
CA PHE A 155 20.89 -20.29 14.91
C PHE A 155 21.64 -20.80 16.14
N CYS A 156 22.63 -20.06 16.64
CA CYS A 156 23.44 -20.53 17.77
C CYS A 156 22.65 -20.52 19.09
N CYS A 157 21.62 -19.68 19.23
CA CYS A 157 20.84 -19.55 20.46
C CYS A 157 19.63 -20.51 20.56
N GLY A 158 19.34 -21.31 19.53
CA GLY A 158 18.34 -22.40 19.55
C GLY A 158 16.86 -21.97 19.64
N GLU A 159 16.02 -22.40 18.69
CA GLU A 159 14.56 -22.16 18.66
C GLU A 159 13.72 -23.10 19.57
N GLN A 160 14.32 -24.08 20.25
CA GLN A 160 13.57 -25.20 20.85
C GLN A 160 13.02 -25.00 22.29
N TRP A 161 13.16 -23.83 22.91
CA TRP A 161 12.74 -23.60 24.31
C TRP A 161 11.56 -22.62 24.47
N GLY A 162 10.54 -22.76 23.64
CA GLY A 162 9.39 -21.86 23.58
C GLY A 162 8.35 -21.92 24.71
N LEU A 163 8.60 -22.53 25.89
CA LEU A 163 7.52 -22.66 26.89
C LEU A 163 7.84 -22.28 28.35
N THR A 164 9.10 -22.10 28.78
CA THR A 164 9.39 -21.57 30.13
C THR A 164 10.84 -21.04 30.26
N GLY A 165 11.10 -19.73 30.05
CA GLY A 165 12.34 -19.11 30.56
C GLY A 165 12.93 -17.91 29.79
N ASN A 166 13.05 -16.79 30.52
CA ASN A 166 13.87 -15.58 30.30
C ASN A 166 13.61 -14.64 29.08
N PRO A 167 13.05 -13.42 29.30
CA PRO A 167 12.80 -12.39 28.27
C PRO A 167 14.04 -11.78 27.58
N ALA A 168 15.26 -12.17 27.95
CA ALA A 168 16.48 -11.50 27.51
C ALA A 168 16.88 -11.81 26.06
N CYS A 169 16.49 -12.96 25.51
CA CYS A 169 16.85 -13.38 24.15
C CYS A 169 15.76 -13.11 23.09
N TRP A 170 14.49 -12.94 23.50
CA TRP A 170 13.34 -12.90 22.58
C TRP A 170 12.84 -11.51 22.20
N ASN A 171 13.36 -10.44 22.80
CA ASN A 171 12.79 -9.10 22.63
C ASN A 171 13.63 -8.11 21.82
N GLU A 172 14.82 -8.46 21.34
CA GLU A 172 15.63 -7.51 20.59
C GLU A 172 16.32 -8.18 19.39
N GLU A 173 15.97 -7.68 18.20
CA GLU A 173 16.69 -7.96 16.96
C GLU A 173 18.21 -7.79 17.19
N PHE A 174 18.99 -8.80 16.78
CA PHE A 174 20.45 -8.80 16.66
C PHE A 174 21.28 -8.93 17.95
N PHE A 175 21.39 -10.15 18.48
CA PHE A 175 22.32 -10.50 19.58
C PHE A 175 23.79 -10.15 19.26
N TYR A 176 24.21 -10.31 18.00
CA TYR A 176 25.57 -9.97 17.54
C TYR A 176 25.86 -8.46 17.46
N LEU A 177 24.85 -7.62 17.21
CA LEU A 177 25.01 -6.15 17.27
C LEU A 177 25.12 -5.65 18.72
N ARG A 178 24.42 -6.31 19.66
CA ARG A 178 24.57 -6.11 21.10
C ARG A 178 25.94 -6.56 21.62
N CYS A 179 26.48 -7.67 21.09
CA CYS A 179 27.85 -8.11 21.35
C CYS A 179 28.89 -7.02 21.08
N CYS A 180 28.56 -6.10 20.18
CA CYS A 180 29.40 -4.99 19.76
C CYS A 180 29.12 -3.66 20.46
N GLY A 181 28.24 -3.65 21.47
CA GLY A 181 27.94 -2.47 22.28
C GLY A 181 27.20 -1.37 21.54
N LEU A 182 26.60 -1.67 20.39
CA LEU A 182 25.74 -0.74 19.64
C LEU A 182 24.34 -0.78 20.23
N GLU A 183 24.18 -0.23 21.43
CA GLU A 183 22.86 0.04 21.97
C GLU A 183 22.21 1.19 21.20
N LYS A 184 21.28 0.83 20.30
CA LYS A 184 20.25 1.70 19.68
C LYS A 184 20.73 2.65 18.58
N PHE A 185 20.19 2.45 17.38
CA PHE A 185 20.31 3.40 16.27
C PHE A 185 19.65 4.75 16.62
N PRO A 186 20.30 5.91 16.38
CA PRO A 186 19.76 7.24 16.72
C PRO A 186 18.45 7.62 15.99
N ARG A 187 18.15 6.98 14.84
CA ARG A 187 16.91 7.22 14.09
C ARG A 187 15.64 6.77 14.85
N LYS A 188 15.77 5.71 15.67
CA LYS A 188 14.65 5.09 16.40
C LYS A 188 14.17 5.98 17.57
N LEU A 189 15.08 6.72 18.21
CA LEU A 189 14.76 7.65 19.31
C LEU A 189 13.88 8.82 18.86
N GLU A 190 14.18 9.43 17.71
CA GLU A 190 13.36 10.54 17.18
C GLU A 190 11.98 10.06 16.70
N GLU A 191 11.91 8.86 16.11
CA GLU A 191 10.66 8.23 15.68
C GLU A 191 9.76 7.86 16.88
N ASP A 192 10.33 7.30 17.95
CA ASP A 192 9.60 6.94 19.17
C ASP A 192 9.09 8.19 19.92
N GLU A 193 9.91 9.25 20.05
CA GLU A 193 9.47 10.51 20.68
C GLU A 193 8.35 11.21 19.90
N ARG A 194 8.44 11.21 18.56
CA ARG A 194 7.39 11.76 17.70
C ARG A 194 6.11 10.96 17.84
N TRP A 195 6.20 9.62 17.84
CA TRP A 195 5.06 8.75 18.02
C TRP A 195 4.34 8.96 19.35
N GLU A 196 5.08 9.14 20.45
CA GLU A 196 4.48 9.48 21.75
C GLU A 196 3.81 10.87 21.73
N LYS A 197 4.38 11.85 21.03
CA LYS A 197 3.74 13.18 20.83
C LYS A 197 2.44 13.07 20.03
N ILE A 198 2.41 12.24 18.98
CA ILE A 198 1.21 11.96 18.17
C ILE A 198 0.11 11.34 19.05
N LYS A 199 0.44 10.28 19.79
CA LYS A 199 -0.53 9.61 20.69
C LYS A 199 -1.07 10.57 21.76
N ALA A 200 -0.22 11.46 22.26
CA ALA A 200 -0.60 12.48 23.24
C ALA A 200 -1.32 13.70 22.63
N GLY A 201 -1.49 13.77 21.30
CA GLY A 201 -2.13 14.90 20.61
C GLY A 201 -1.32 16.21 20.67
N LYS A 202 -0.01 16.13 20.92
CA LYS A 202 0.89 17.28 21.16
C LYS A 202 1.61 17.79 19.91
N GLU A 203 1.40 17.17 18.74
CA GLU A 203 2.04 17.57 17.47
C GLU A 203 1.27 18.67 16.71
N LEU A 204 0.07 19.05 17.17
CA LEU A 204 -0.85 19.88 16.41
C LEU A 204 -1.01 21.28 16.99
N GLU A 205 -1.09 22.27 16.11
CA GLU A 205 -1.43 23.65 16.46
C GLU A 205 -2.93 23.79 16.77
N ASP A 206 -3.26 24.78 17.60
CA ASP A 206 -4.63 25.09 17.98
C ASP A 206 -5.35 25.81 16.83
N GLY A 207 -6.05 25.01 16.01
CA GLY A 207 -6.68 25.50 14.78
C GLY A 207 -5.70 25.53 13.61
N GLY A 208 -6.22 25.70 12.40
CA GLY A 208 -5.38 25.69 11.21
C GLY A 208 -6.16 25.58 9.91
N GLU A 209 -5.44 25.72 8.81
CA GLU A 209 -5.95 25.56 7.45
C GLU A 209 -5.38 24.29 6.83
N TYR A 210 -6.26 23.45 6.29
CA TYR A 210 -5.92 22.16 5.66
C TYR A 210 -6.52 22.08 4.26
N ASP A 211 -5.95 21.24 3.41
CA ASP A 211 -6.56 20.97 2.12
C ASP A 211 -7.81 20.10 2.28
N PHE A 212 -7.70 19.07 3.12
CA PHE A 212 -8.78 18.15 3.44
C PHE A 212 -8.91 17.96 4.96
N ILE A 213 -10.15 17.94 5.44
CA ILE A 213 -10.47 17.57 6.82
C ILE A 213 -11.37 16.34 6.78
N ILE A 214 -10.95 15.29 7.44
CA ILE A 214 -11.69 14.02 7.58
C ILE A 214 -12.18 13.93 9.02
N VAL A 215 -13.49 13.77 9.19
CA VAL A 215 -14.10 13.65 10.51
C VAL A 215 -14.39 12.16 10.76
N GLY A 216 -13.67 11.54 11.69
CA GLY A 216 -13.72 10.12 12.01
C GLY A 216 -12.56 9.32 11.43
N ALA A 217 -11.88 8.55 12.29
CA ALA A 217 -10.75 7.67 11.95
C ALA A 217 -11.15 6.19 11.87
N GLY A 218 -12.41 5.89 11.49
CA GLY A 218 -12.86 4.51 11.23
C GLY A 218 -12.25 3.91 9.96
N SER A 219 -12.72 2.74 9.54
CA SER A 219 -12.22 2.01 8.37
C SER A 219 -12.23 2.86 7.09
N ALA A 220 -13.32 3.54 6.80
CA ALA A 220 -13.45 4.39 5.62
C ALA A 220 -12.60 5.67 5.71
N GLY A 221 -12.65 6.38 6.84
CA GLY A 221 -11.91 7.63 7.06
C GLY A 221 -10.40 7.45 6.99
N SER A 222 -9.90 6.33 7.51
CA SER A 222 -8.49 5.96 7.42
C SER A 222 -8.07 5.70 5.95
N VAL A 223 -8.92 5.03 5.16
CA VAL A 223 -8.70 4.85 3.71
C VAL A 223 -8.59 6.18 2.98
N VAL A 224 -9.55 7.07 3.19
CA VAL A 224 -9.52 8.40 2.55
C VAL A 224 -8.25 9.16 2.93
N ALA A 225 -7.88 9.14 4.21
CA ALA A 225 -6.73 9.89 4.72
C ALA A 225 -5.41 9.43 4.10
N SER A 226 -5.13 8.13 4.14
CA SER A 226 -3.90 7.57 3.57
C SER A 226 -3.80 7.87 2.07
N ARG A 227 -4.87 7.63 1.30
CA ARG A 227 -4.85 7.88 -0.15
C ARG A 227 -4.62 9.35 -0.50
N LEU A 228 -5.18 10.28 0.26
CA LEU A 228 -4.96 11.71 0.04
C LEU A 228 -3.56 12.16 0.51
N ALA A 229 -3.03 11.57 1.58
CA ALA A 229 -1.68 11.87 2.08
C ALA A 229 -0.57 11.35 1.16
N ASP A 230 -0.82 10.22 0.48
CA ASP A 230 0.08 9.64 -0.54
C ASP A 230 0.02 10.42 -1.86
N ALA A 231 -1.10 11.08 -2.12
CA ALA A 231 -1.26 11.90 -3.31
C ALA A 231 -0.50 13.22 -3.20
N GLU A 232 -0.17 13.79 -4.35
CA GLU A 232 0.42 15.12 -4.44
C GLU A 232 -0.53 16.09 -5.15
N THR A 233 -0.36 17.36 -4.83
CA THR A 233 -0.94 18.49 -5.54
C THR A 233 -0.42 18.55 -6.99
N PRO A 234 -1.14 19.26 -7.87
CA PRO A 234 -0.69 19.66 -9.21
C PRO A 234 0.79 20.03 -9.35
N ASP A 235 1.30 20.77 -8.37
CA ASP A 235 2.62 21.36 -8.32
C ASP A 235 3.65 20.49 -7.59
N GLY A 236 3.27 19.25 -7.24
CA GLY A 236 4.14 18.25 -6.61
C GLY A 236 4.41 18.50 -5.13
N GLN A 237 3.57 19.31 -4.48
CA GLN A 237 3.55 19.46 -3.02
C GLN A 237 2.60 18.41 -2.41
N PRO A 238 2.85 17.91 -1.20
CA PRO A 238 1.89 17.05 -0.53
C PRO A 238 0.62 17.80 -0.15
N TRP A 239 -0.51 17.10 -0.15
CA TRP A 239 -1.74 17.61 0.46
C TRP A 239 -1.59 17.69 1.99
N ARG A 240 -2.16 18.73 2.60
CA ARG A 240 -2.32 18.81 4.06
C ARG A 240 -3.64 18.18 4.47
N VAL A 241 -3.57 17.03 5.13
CA VAL A 241 -4.74 16.24 5.55
C VAL A 241 -4.83 16.20 7.08
N LEU A 242 -5.98 16.57 7.63
CA LEU A 242 -6.29 16.45 9.06
C LEU A 242 -7.39 15.42 9.29
N ILE A 243 -7.18 14.50 10.22
CA ILE A 243 -8.23 13.65 10.78
C ILE A 243 -8.64 14.19 12.15
N LEU A 244 -9.94 14.31 12.38
CA LEU A 244 -10.54 14.64 13.67
C LEU A 244 -11.26 13.40 14.20
N GLU A 245 -10.72 12.79 15.27
CA GLU A 245 -11.27 11.58 15.90
C GLU A 245 -11.71 11.88 17.34
N ALA A 246 -12.96 11.53 17.67
CA ALA A 246 -13.52 11.81 18.99
C ALA A 246 -12.97 10.86 20.08
N GLY A 247 -12.61 9.63 19.71
CA GLY A 247 -11.87 8.70 20.58
C GLY A 247 -10.35 8.94 20.54
N SER A 248 -9.59 7.98 21.07
CA SER A 248 -8.13 8.06 21.17
C SER A 248 -7.41 6.85 20.61
N TRP A 249 -6.08 6.99 20.48
CA TRP A 249 -5.18 5.86 20.20
C TRP A 249 -5.21 4.83 21.34
N ALA A 250 -5.27 5.29 22.61
CA ALA A 250 -5.33 4.42 23.77
C ALA A 250 -6.60 3.58 23.80
N ASP A 251 -7.77 4.16 23.48
CA ASP A 251 -9.04 3.41 23.38
C ASP A 251 -8.91 2.22 22.42
N ALA A 252 -8.16 2.40 21.31
CA ALA A 252 -7.91 1.35 20.31
C ALA A 252 -6.83 0.33 20.75
N GLU A 253 -5.79 0.78 21.46
CA GLU A 253 -4.76 -0.12 22.00
C GLU A 253 -5.30 -0.99 23.14
N ASP A 254 -6.22 -0.46 23.94
CA ASP A 254 -6.89 -1.21 25.01
C ASP A 254 -7.85 -2.28 24.49
N ALA A 255 -8.34 -2.11 23.26
CA ALA A 255 -9.19 -3.05 22.53
C ALA A 255 -8.41 -4.18 21.80
N ALA A 256 -7.08 -4.10 21.73
CA ALA A 256 -6.21 -5.00 20.96
C ALA A 256 -6.10 -6.45 21.51
N HIS A 257 -6.98 -6.86 22.42
CA HIS A 257 -7.19 -8.27 22.77
C HIS A 257 -8.60 -8.64 22.31
N PRO A 258 -8.76 -9.56 21.34
CA PRO A 258 -10.07 -10.02 20.87
C PRO A 258 -10.97 -10.48 22.03
N ASP A 259 -10.35 -11.12 23.01
CA ASP A 259 -10.94 -11.67 24.24
C ASP A 259 -11.43 -10.57 25.20
N ARG A 260 -10.91 -9.33 25.07
CA ARG A 260 -11.23 -8.17 25.94
C ARG A 260 -12.05 -7.08 25.24
N ALA A 261 -12.10 -7.08 23.91
CA ALA A 261 -12.79 -6.05 23.12
C ALA A 261 -14.29 -6.01 23.41
N THR A 262 -14.94 -7.16 23.60
CA THR A 262 -16.37 -7.26 23.97
C THR A 262 -16.62 -7.04 25.46
N GLN A 263 -15.60 -7.20 26.32
CA GLN A 263 -15.72 -7.14 27.78
C GLN A 263 -15.42 -5.75 28.36
N LYS A 264 -14.60 -4.93 27.68
CA LYS A 264 -14.25 -3.57 28.13
C LYS A 264 -15.26 -2.53 27.66
N LYS A 265 -16.11 -2.06 28.58
CA LYS A 265 -17.12 -1.01 28.30
C LYS A 265 -16.51 0.28 27.76
N GLU A 266 -15.25 0.57 28.07
CA GLU A 266 -14.55 1.80 27.70
C GLU A 266 -14.17 1.86 26.21
N ALA A 267 -14.07 0.70 25.55
CA ALA A 267 -13.76 0.55 24.12
C ALA A 267 -14.96 0.81 23.20
N TRP A 268 -16.15 1.04 23.76
CA TRP A 268 -17.39 1.29 23.05
C TRP A 268 -17.93 2.69 23.37
N TRP A 269 -18.58 3.33 22.40
CA TRP A 269 -19.39 4.50 22.69
C TRP A 269 -20.61 4.13 23.55
N PRO A 270 -21.11 5.05 24.41
CA PRO A 270 -22.35 4.82 25.14
C PRO A 270 -23.46 4.39 24.20
N ALA A 271 -24.10 3.26 24.52
CA ALA A 271 -25.08 2.68 23.64
C ALA A 271 -26.30 3.60 23.45
N VAL A 272 -26.77 3.74 22.21
CA VAL A 272 -27.99 4.43 21.85
C VAL A 272 -29.18 3.51 22.11
N GLU A 273 -30.19 4.02 22.82
CA GLU A 273 -31.42 3.27 23.07
C GLU A 273 -32.31 3.27 21.81
N ALA A 274 -32.90 2.11 21.53
CA ALA A 274 -33.86 1.93 20.46
C ALA A 274 -35.25 1.54 21.00
N ASN A 275 -36.29 2.10 20.40
CA ASN A 275 -37.68 1.82 20.77
C ASN A 275 -38.12 0.43 20.28
N TRP A 276 -37.97 -0.59 21.11
CA TRP A 276 -38.58 -1.89 20.85
C TRP A 276 -38.95 -2.61 22.15
N SER A 277 -40.13 -3.21 22.17
CA SER A 277 -40.60 -4.10 23.23
C SER A 277 -41.47 -5.19 22.58
N LEU A 278 -40.90 -6.36 22.31
CA LEU A 278 -41.68 -7.53 21.90
C LEU A 278 -41.19 -8.76 22.66
N GLY A 279 -42.11 -9.42 23.37
CA GLY A 279 -41.86 -10.48 24.36
C GLY A 279 -42.26 -10.06 25.78
N LYS A 280 -42.48 -11.02 26.68
CA LYS A 280 -43.03 -10.85 28.06
C LYS A 280 -42.23 -9.89 28.98
N GLU A 281 -41.15 -9.28 28.52
CA GLU A 281 -40.17 -8.57 29.37
C GLU A 281 -39.70 -7.19 28.89
N GLY A 282 -40.38 -6.52 27.94
CA GLY A 282 -40.14 -5.08 27.69
C GLY A 282 -38.66 -4.64 27.49
N ARG A 283 -37.83 -5.46 26.81
CA ARG A 283 -36.39 -5.19 26.66
C ARG A 283 -36.09 -4.01 25.74
N THR A 284 -35.53 -2.92 26.26
CA THR A 284 -34.96 -1.82 25.47
C THR A 284 -33.67 -2.28 24.77
N TRP A 285 -33.61 -2.11 23.45
CA TRP A 285 -32.42 -2.44 22.65
C TRP A 285 -31.37 -1.33 22.80
N LYS A 286 -30.11 -1.71 22.95
CA LYS A 286 -28.97 -0.79 23.12
C LYS A 286 -27.97 -1.03 22.01
N TYR A 287 -27.69 -0.02 21.21
CA TYR A 287 -26.81 -0.11 20.05
C TYR A 287 -25.51 0.65 20.29
N ALA A 288 -24.34 0.02 20.10
CA ALA A 288 -23.02 0.62 20.34
C ALA A 288 -22.08 0.49 19.14
N THR A 289 -21.11 1.40 19.04
CA THR A 289 -20.03 1.38 18.04
C THR A 289 -18.67 1.49 18.72
N GLY A 290 -17.61 0.99 18.06
CA GLY A 290 -16.25 1.07 18.58
C GLY A 290 -15.80 2.52 18.78
N ARG A 291 -15.08 2.77 19.87
CA ARG A 291 -14.53 4.07 20.25
C ARG A 291 -13.03 4.09 20.03
N GLY A 292 -12.52 5.13 19.37
CA GLY A 292 -11.08 5.30 19.13
C GLY A 292 -10.67 5.16 17.67
N VAL A 293 -9.36 5.31 17.45
CA VAL A 293 -8.76 5.19 16.12
C VAL A 293 -8.99 3.78 15.56
N GLY A 294 -9.45 3.68 14.32
CA GLY A 294 -9.91 2.45 13.68
C GLY A 294 -11.40 2.15 13.88
N GLY A 295 -12.09 2.83 14.81
CA GLY A 295 -13.52 2.66 15.05
C GLY A 295 -13.91 1.23 15.43
N THR A 296 -15.04 0.74 14.93
CA THR A 296 -15.50 -0.64 15.19
C THR A 296 -14.50 -1.69 14.68
N ALA A 297 -13.68 -1.40 13.66
CA ALA A 297 -12.65 -2.34 13.20
C ALA A 297 -11.55 -2.62 14.22
N SER A 298 -11.45 -1.82 15.30
CA SER A 298 -10.55 -2.06 16.43
C SER A 298 -11.13 -2.99 17.49
N VAL A 299 -12.44 -3.29 17.45
CA VAL A 299 -13.17 -4.11 18.43
C VAL A 299 -14.01 -5.23 17.78
N ASN A 300 -14.00 -5.35 16.45
CA ASN A 300 -14.84 -6.31 15.72
C ASN A 300 -14.31 -7.75 15.82
N SER A 301 -15.10 -8.70 15.33
CA SER A 301 -14.73 -10.11 15.25
C SER A 301 -13.68 -10.44 14.17
N MET A 302 -13.10 -9.43 13.51
CA MET A 302 -12.13 -9.53 12.41
C MET A 302 -12.58 -10.41 11.23
N ILE A 303 -13.90 -10.54 11.05
CA ILE A 303 -14.48 -11.27 9.94
C ILE A 303 -14.36 -10.44 8.68
N TYR A 304 -13.80 -11.06 7.63
CA TYR A 304 -13.66 -10.43 6.34
C TYR A 304 -14.59 -11.11 5.33
N THR A 305 -15.62 -10.39 4.90
CA THR A 305 -16.51 -10.82 3.82
C THR A 305 -16.79 -9.62 2.89
N ARG A 306 -16.75 -9.86 1.58
CA ARG A 306 -17.18 -8.86 0.58
C ARG A 306 -18.70 -8.89 0.45
N GLY A 307 -19.28 -7.85 -0.17
CA GLY A 307 -20.66 -7.86 -0.67
C GLY A 307 -20.69 -8.24 -2.16
N SER A 308 -21.86 -8.60 -2.70
CA SER A 308 -22.01 -8.95 -4.12
C SER A 308 -21.82 -7.72 -5.00
N VAL A 309 -21.13 -7.84 -6.13
CA VAL A 309 -20.85 -6.66 -6.98
C VAL A 309 -22.09 -6.10 -7.65
N SER A 310 -23.05 -6.96 -7.96
CA SER A 310 -24.37 -6.53 -8.45
C SER A 310 -25.10 -5.59 -7.50
N GLU A 311 -24.88 -5.71 -6.17
CA GLU A 311 -25.46 -4.80 -5.18
C GLU A 311 -24.83 -3.41 -5.31
N TYR A 312 -23.50 -3.33 -5.40
CA TYR A 312 -22.78 -2.07 -5.56
C TYR A 312 -23.10 -1.39 -6.91
N GLU A 313 -23.31 -2.16 -7.97
CA GLU A 313 -23.77 -1.63 -9.26
C GLU A 313 -25.17 -1.02 -9.14
N ALA A 314 -26.09 -1.67 -8.42
CA ALA A 314 -27.41 -1.11 -8.11
C ALA A 314 -27.35 0.14 -7.22
N PHE A 315 -26.24 0.35 -6.50
CA PHE A 315 -25.99 1.57 -5.72
C PHE A 315 -25.39 2.71 -6.58
N GLY A 316 -25.08 2.43 -7.85
CA GLY A 316 -24.52 3.40 -8.79
C GLY A 316 -22.99 3.34 -8.93
N TRP A 317 -22.34 2.28 -8.44
CA TRP A 317 -20.89 2.07 -8.60
C TRP A 317 -20.61 0.93 -9.60
N PRO A 318 -20.06 1.24 -10.79
CA PRO A 318 -19.79 0.23 -11.81
C PRO A 318 -18.91 -0.92 -11.31
N THR A 319 -19.23 -2.13 -11.78
CA THR A 319 -18.50 -3.38 -11.46
C THR A 319 -16.98 -3.25 -11.56
N GLU A 320 -16.45 -2.66 -12.64
CA GLU A 320 -15.00 -2.47 -12.80
C GLU A 320 -14.39 -1.56 -11.72
N GLN A 321 -15.11 -0.51 -11.31
CA GLN A 321 -14.67 0.40 -10.25
C GLN A 321 -14.58 -0.33 -8.91
N VAL A 322 -15.59 -1.14 -8.60
CA VAL A 322 -15.69 -1.90 -7.34
C VAL A 322 -14.60 -2.96 -7.26
N ILE A 323 -14.43 -3.78 -8.32
CA ILE A 323 -13.38 -4.80 -8.39
C ILE A 323 -12.00 -4.17 -8.25
N SER A 324 -11.74 -3.07 -8.98
CA SER A 324 -10.48 -2.35 -8.92
C SER A 324 -10.20 -1.74 -7.54
N ALA A 325 -11.25 -1.30 -6.84
CA ALA A 325 -11.13 -0.77 -5.48
C ALA A 325 -10.76 -1.88 -4.48
N PHE A 326 -11.47 -3.01 -4.47
CA PHE A 326 -11.13 -4.16 -3.63
C PHE A 326 -9.70 -4.67 -3.90
N LYS A 327 -9.30 -4.81 -5.18
CA LYS A 327 -7.91 -5.16 -5.57
C LYS A 327 -6.83 -4.24 -5.00
N SER A 328 -7.18 -3.01 -4.65
CA SER A 328 -6.22 -2.03 -4.08
C SER A 328 -6.23 -1.99 -2.56
N LEU A 329 -7.25 -2.60 -1.93
CA LEU A 329 -7.49 -2.66 -0.49
C LEU A 329 -7.10 -4.00 0.14
N GLU A 330 -6.56 -4.91 -0.67
CA GLU A 330 -6.30 -6.29 -0.30
C GLU A 330 -4.99 -6.77 -0.94
N ALA A 331 -4.24 -7.63 -0.25
CA ALA A 331 -3.24 -8.47 -0.90
C ALA A 331 -3.57 -9.95 -0.71
N PRO A 332 -3.46 -10.76 -1.76
CA PRO A 332 -3.61 -12.19 -1.64
C PRO A 332 -2.43 -12.79 -0.88
N MET A 333 -2.69 -13.63 0.11
CA MET A 333 -1.75 -14.66 0.56
C MET A 333 -2.21 -15.99 -0.03
N GLU A 334 -1.53 -16.50 -1.05
CA GLU A 334 -1.75 -17.88 -1.51
C GLU A 334 -0.95 -18.84 -0.60
N ALA A 335 -1.61 -19.90 -0.12
CA ALA A 335 -0.91 -21.04 0.46
C ALA A 335 -0.23 -21.84 -0.68
N PRO A 336 0.96 -22.44 -0.46
CA PRO A 336 1.61 -23.27 -1.47
C PRO A 336 0.67 -24.38 -1.96
N GLY A 337 0.40 -24.43 -3.27
CA GLY A 337 -0.43 -25.49 -3.89
C GLY A 337 -1.90 -25.15 -4.15
N PHE A 338 -2.40 -23.98 -3.73
CA PHE A 338 -3.74 -23.50 -4.05
C PHE A 338 -3.69 -22.22 -4.89
N HIS A 339 -3.89 -22.36 -6.21
CA HIS A 339 -4.09 -21.20 -7.10
C HIS A 339 -5.55 -20.73 -7.03
N VAL A 340 -5.79 -19.54 -6.50
CA VAL A 340 -7.13 -18.96 -6.51
C VAL A 340 -7.21 -17.99 -7.70
N SER A 341 -7.62 -18.49 -8.87
CA SER A 341 -8.03 -17.58 -9.95
C SER A 341 -9.36 -16.94 -9.57
N SER A 342 -9.32 -15.72 -9.06
CA SER A 342 -10.51 -14.92 -8.76
C SER A 342 -10.46 -13.60 -9.52
N ASP A 343 -11.63 -13.08 -9.90
CA ASP A 343 -11.74 -11.78 -10.58
C ASP A 343 -11.24 -10.62 -9.70
N PHE A 344 -11.07 -10.85 -8.38
CA PHE A 344 -10.74 -9.86 -7.36
C PHE A 344 -9.29 -9.93 -6.87
N HIS A 345 -8.49 -10.91 -7.30
CA HIS A 345 -7.06 -10.98 -6.98
C HIS A 345 -6.19 -10.57 -8.18
N ARG A 346 -4.98 -10.05 -7.90
CA ARG A 346 -3.95 -9.89 -8.94
C ARG A 346 -3.37 -11.29 -9.20
N PRO A 347 -3.18 -11.74 -10.46
CA PRO A 347 -2.38 -12.92 -10.73
C PRO A 347 -0.96 -12.69 -10.18
N LEU A 348 -0.44 -13.62 -9.39
CA LEU A 348 0.98 -13.59 -9.04
C LEU A 348 1.79 -13.79 -10.34
N PRO A 349 2.83 -12.98 -10.60
CA PRO A 349 3.71 -13.23 -11.74
C PRO A 349 4.29 -14.64 -11.66
N GLN A 350 4.27 -15.39 -12.77
CA GLN A 350 5.01 -16.65 -12.86
C GLN A 350 6.50 -16.37 -12.58
N GLY A 351 7.02 -16.88 -11.46
CA GLY A 351 8.41 -16.66 -11.02
C GLY A 351 8.58 -15.77 -9.77
N ALA A 352 7.51 -15.29 -9.13
CA ALA A 352 7.56 -14.38 -7.98
C ALA A 352 8.04 -14.99 -6.64
N PHE A 353 8.74 -16.12 -6.65
CA PHE A 353 9.48 -16.57 -5.46
C PHE A 353 10.91 -16.00 -5.39
N GLU A 354 11.36 -15.25 -6.40
CA GLU A 354 12.71 -14.66 -6.45
C GLU A 354 12.77 -13.12 -6.45
N GLU A 355 11.66 -12.41 -6.68
CA GLU A 355 11.65 -10.93 -6.62
C GLU A 355 10.40 -10.38 -5.91
N GLU A 356 10.61 -9.49 -4.94
CA GLU A 356 9.56 -8.79 -4.19
C GLU A 356 8.68 -7.92 -5.11
N PRO A 357 7.35 -7.89 -4.92
CA PRO A 357 6.49 -6.97 -5.65
C PRO A 357 6.67 -5.51 -5.16
N ASP A 358 7.17 -4.66 -6.05
CA ASP A 358 7.43 -3.21 -5.90
C ASP A 358 6.22 -2.29 -5.62
N GLU A 359 5.00 -2.79 -5.33
CA GLU A 359 3.85 -1.94 -5.00
C GLU A 359 3.25 -2.29 -3.63
N PRO A 360 3.49 -1.49 -2.58
CA PRO A 360 2.79 -1.66 -1.30
C PRO A 360 1.35 -1.16 -1.44
N GLY A 361 0.39 -2.09 -1.50
CA GLY A 361 -1.01 -1.76 -1.23
C GLY A 361 -1.14 -1.22 0.19
N CYS A 362 -1.41 0.08 0.35
CA CYS A 362 -1.43 0.77 1.65
C CYS A 362 -2.57 0.36 2.61
N PHE A 363 -3.46 -0.52 2.16
CA PHE A 363 -4.45 -1.21 2.99
C PHE A 363 -4.25 -2.70 2.77
N LEU A 364 -3.37 -3.33 3.53
CA LEU A 364 -3.23 -4.79 3.48
C LEU A 364 -4.25 -5.39 4.43
N THR A 365 -5.43 -5.69 3.89
CA THR A 365 -6.30 -6.67 4.52
C THR A 365 -5.74 -8.05 4.14
N LEU A 366 -5.24 -8.79 5.12
CA LEU A 366 -4.85 -10.19 4.95
C LEU A 366 -6.10 -10.99 4.56
N VAL A 367 -6.14 -11.47 3.32
CA VAL A 367 -7.11 -12.50 2.93
C VAL A 367 -6.54 -13.85 3.34
N SER A 368 -7.38 -14.65 3.99
CA SER A 368 -7.09 -15.85 4.78
C SER A 368 -6.00 -16.78 4.26
N SER A 369 -5.12 -17.24 5.15
CA SER A 369 -4.30 -18.44 4.93
C SER A 369 -5.19 -19.68 4.99
N PHE A 370 -5.17 -20.54 3.98
CA PHE A 370 -5.74 -21.88 4.11
C PHE A 370 -4.80 -22.73 4.99
N VAL A 371 -5.37 -23.40 6.00
CA VAL A 371 -4.69 -24.50 6.68
C VAL A 371 -4.78 -25.72 5.77
N GLU A 372 -3.70 -26.49 5.62
CA GLU A 372 -3.65 -27.70 4.79
C GLU A 372 -4.66 -28.78 5.24
N GLU A 373 -5.19 -28.69 6.47
CA GLU A 373 -6.19 -29.62 7.01
C GLU A 373 -7.39 -28.92 7.67
N LEU A 374 -8.59 -29.11 7.10
CA LEU A 374 -9.86 -28.73 7.75
C LEU A 374 -10.14 -29.63 8.98
N PRO A 375 -10.63 -29.07 10.11
CA PRO A 375 -11.15 -29.86 11.23
C PRO A 375 -12.18 -30.88 10.73
N PRO A 376 -12.22 -32.09 11.33
CA PRO A 376 -13.09 -33.16 10.87
C PRO A 376 -14.55 -32.70 10.69
N VAL A 377 -15.13 -32.03 11.71
CA VAL A 377 -16.54 -31.58 11.72
C VAL A 377 -16.87 -30.61 10.58
N PHE A 378 -15.93 -29.79 10.12
CA PHE A 378 -16.15 -28.90 8.99
C PHE A 378 -16.31 -29.64 7.66
N ARG A 379 -15.63 -30.78 7.46
CA ARG A 379 -15.85 -31.61 6.27
C ARG A 379 -17.26 -32.20 6.26
N GLN A 380 -17.75 -32.63 7.42
CA GLN A 380 -19.12 -33.12 7.54
C GLN A 380 -20.16 -32.01 7.34
N LEU A 381 -19.91 -30.82 7.89
CA LEU A 381 -20.76 -29.65 7.68
C LEU A 381 -20.82 -29.25 6.20
N ILE A 382 -19.67 -29.19 5.51
CA ILE A 382 -19.63 -28.93 4.07
C ILE A 382 -20.51 -29.94 3.32
N GLY A 383 -20.34 -31.24 3.59
CA GLY A 383 -21.16 -32.28 2.96
C GLY A 383 -22.67 -32.13 3.26
N ALA A 384 -23.04 -31.74 4.48
CA ALA A 384 -24.43 -31.50 4.86
C ALA A 384 -25.04 -30.31 4.09
N PHE A 385 -24.29 -29.22 3.89
CA PHE A 385 -24.74 -28.08 3.09
C PHE A 385 -24.80 -28.38 1.59
N GLU A 386 -23.89 -29.19 1.05
CA GLU A 386 -23.95 -29.63 -0.35
C GLU A 386 -25.22 -30.44 -0.66
N ARG A 387 -25.74 -31.21 0.30
CA ARG A 387 -27.02 -31.94 0.14
C ARG A 387 -28.22 -31.01 -0.04
N ILE A 388 -28.21 -29.85 0.60
CA ILE A 388 -29.21 -28.80 0.35
C ILE A 388 -28.82 -27.90 -0.83
N LYS A 389 -27.92 -28.37 -1.71
CA LYS A 389 -27.48 -27.68 -2.93
C LYS A 389 -26.74 -26.36 -2.69
N VAL A 390 -26.13 -26.19 -1.51
CA VAL A 390 -25.21 -25.08 -1.24
C VAL A 390 -23.79 -25.60 -1.51
N PRO A 391 -23.20 -25.34 -2.69
CA PRO A 391 -21.94 -25.96 -3.10
C PRO A 391 -20.76 -25.41 -2.30
N PHE A 392 -19.76 -26.24 -2.04
CA PHE A 392 -18.50 -25.76 -1.51
C PHE A 392 -17.79 -24.83 -2.50
N ARG A 393 -17.25 -23.73 -2.00
CA ARG A 393 -16.37 -22.82 -2.73
C ARG A 393 -15.11 -22.61 -1.91
N VAL A 394 -13.97 -22.69 -2.60
CA VAL A 394 -12.67 -22.35 -2.01
C VAL A 394 -12.69 -20.89 -1.57
N ASP A 395 -13.11 -19.98 -2.44
CA ASP A 395 -13.37 -18.58 -2.09
C ASP A 395 -14.84 -18.24 -2.38
N PRO A 396 -15.74 -18.25 -1.37
CA PRO A 396 -17.13 -17.85 -1.55
C PRO A 396 -17.28 -16.35 -1.85
N HIS A 397 -16.22 -15.55 -1.70
CA HIS A 397 -16.16 -14.11 -2.00
C HIS A 397 -15.35 -13.78 -3.27
N GLY A 398 -14.86 -14.79 -4.01
CA GLY A 398 -13.91 -14.65 -5.11
C GLY A 398 -14.51 -14.34 -6.48
N ASN A 399 -15.84 -14.41 -6.58
CA ASN A 399 -16.58 -14.16 -7.81
C ASN A 399 -17.54 -12.96 -7.64
N VAL A 400 -18.01 -12.43 -8.77
CA VAL A 400 -18.95 -11.29 -8.84
C VAL A 400 -20.18 -11.48 -7.94
N THR A 401 -20.60 -12.73 -7.74
CA THR A 401 -21.69 -13.14 -6.85
C THR A 401 -21.15 -14.00 -5.72
N ILE A 402 -21.49 -13.65 -4.49
CA ILE A 402 -21.26 -14.49 -3.31
C ILE A 402 -22.25 -15.65 -3.38
N HIS A 403 -21.79 -16.89 -3.27
CA HIS A 403 -22.68 -18.06 -3.28
C HIS A 403 -21.93 -19.31 -2.82
N GLY A 404 -22.57 -20.12 -1.96
CA GLY A 404 -22.04 -21.40 -1.53
C GLY A 404 -21.57 -21.39 -0.08
N ILE A 405 -20.90 -22.47 0.31
CA ILE A 405 -20.27 -22.64 1.62
C ILE A 405 -18.76 -22.58 1.48
N GLY A 406 -18.11 -21.81 2.34
CA GLY A 406 -16.66 -21.68 2.35
C GLY A 406 -16.17 -21.10 3.67
N GLY A 407 -14.88 -21.23 3.95
CA GLY A 407 -14.30 -20.81 5.22
C GLY A 407 -13.23 -19.74 5.01
N THR A 408 -13.16 -18.79 5.93
CA THR A 408 -12.00 -17.90 6.07
C THR A 408 -11.29 -18.27 7.36
N TRP A 409 -10.00 -18.53 7.30
CA TRP A 409 -9.19 -18.82 8.47
C TRP A 409 -8.34 -17.60 8.85
N ARG A 410 -8.34 -17.28 10.14
CA ARG A 410 -7.58 -16.16 10.70
C ARG A 410 -6.08 -16.43 10.61
N SER A 411 -5.38 -15.96 9.57
CA SER A 411 -3.91 -16.01 9.57
C SER A 411 -3.36 -15.03 10.61
N MET A 412 -2.96 -15.52 11.77
CA MET A 412 -1.98 -14.82 12.60
C MET A 412 -0.63 -15.51 12.39
N GLY A 413 0.11 -15.04 11.38
CA GLY A 413 1.48 -15.47 11.12
C GLY A 413 1.61 -16.67 10.19
N CYS A 414 2.36 -16.50 9.11
CA CYS A 414 2.92 -17.63 8.39
C CYS A 414 4.02 -18.28 9.26
N GLY A 415 3.86 -19.53 9.66
CA GLY A 415 4.93 -20.33 10.27
C GLY A 415 5.95 -20.89 9.26
N HIS A 416 5.93 -20.43 8.01
CA HIS A 416 6.76 -20.99 6.93
C HIS A 416 8.10 -20.24 6.80
N PRO A 417 9.27 -20.90 6.90
CA PRO A 417 10.59 -20.27 6.93
C PRO A 417 11.01 -19.53 5.64
N ARG A 418 10.26 -19.67 4.54
CA ARG A 418 10.48 -18.88 3.29
C ARG A 418 9.71 -17.56 3.22
N CYS A 419 8.88 -17.23 4.20
CA CYS A 419 8.20 -15.93 4.27
C CYS A 419 9.09 -14.91 5.02
N GLN A 420 10.02 -14.28 4.29
CA GLN A 420 10.94 -13.29 4.84
C GLN A 420 10.30 -11.89 5.06
N PRO A 421 10.91 -11.02 5.90
CA PRO A 421 10.30 -9.79 6.43
C PRO A 421 10.61 -8.57 5.57
N THR A 422 9.78 -8.27 4.55
CA THR A 422 9.90 -6.99 3.84
C THR A 422 8.56 -6.28 3.67
N ARG A 423 8.48 -5.12 4.34
CA ARG A 423 7.63 -3.93 4.07
C ARG A 423 6.10 -4.06 3.93
N THR A 424 5.50 -5.21 4.16
CA THR A 424 4.04 -5.34 4.31
C THR A 424 3.65 -5.19 5.78
N PRO A 425 2.64 -4.38 6.16
CA PRO A 425 2.04 -4.41 7.50
C PRO A 425 1.52 -5.81 7.81
N ARG A 426 2.40 -6.59 8.42
CA ARG A 426 2.04 -7.73 9.26
C ARG A 426 0.93 -7.25 10.19
N VAL A 427 -0.04 -8.12 10.48
CA VAL A 427 -0.63 -8.11 11.84
C VAL A 427 0.54 -8.42 12.76
N GLN A 428 1.32 -7.38 13.08
CA GLN A 428 2.55 -7.52 13.82
C GLN A 428 2.12 -7.81 15.25
N LEU A 429 2.27 -9.07 15.64
CA LEU A 429 2.35 -9.53 17.03
C LEU A 429 3.60 -8.93 17.68
N ALA A 430 3.79 -7.61 17.60
CA ALA A 430 4.74 -6.92 18.46
C ALA A 430 4.20 -7.09 19.88
N ALA A 431 4.81 -8.03 20.62
CA ALA A 431 4.42 -8.49 21.95
C ALA A 431 3.14 -9.36 22.06
N GLY A 432 2.76 -10.12 21.01
CA GLY A 432 1.68 -11.11 21.12
C GLY A 432 0.24 -10.54 21.18
N ARG A 433 0.00 -9.32 20.67
CA ARG A 433 -1.32 -8.65 20.72
C ARG A 433 -1.92 -8.41 19.32
N PRO A 434 -3.12 -8.91 18.99
CA PRO A 434 -3.80 -8.64 17.72
C PRO A 434 -4.25 -7.17 17.61
N ARG A 435 -3.75 -6.42 16.62
CA ARG A 435 -4.20 -5.03 16.38
C ARG A 435 -4.92 -4.93 15.03
N SER A 436 -5.95 -4.06 14.96
CA SER A 436 -6.69 -3.79 13.72
C SER A 436 -5.78 -3.31 12.60
N THR A 437 -6.01 -3.80 11.38
CA THR A 437 -5.29 -3.34 10.18
C THR A 437 -5.53 -1.86 9.91
N THR A 438 -6.72 -1.33 10.24
CA THR A 438 -7.03 0.11 10.11
C THR A 438 -6.14 0.96 11.02
N TYR A 439 -6.03 0.57 12.29
CA TYR A 439 -5.15 1.24 13.26
C TYR A 439 -3.70 1.22 12.79
N GLN A 440 -3.21 0.04 12.38
CA GLN A 440 -1.79 -0.13 12.01
C GLN A 440 -1.41 0.64 10.76
N ASN A 441 -2.28 0.68 9.75
CA ASN A 441 -2.01 1.42 8.52
C ASN A 441 -1.93 2.93 8.78
N LEU A 442 -2.83 3.48 9.60
CA LEU A 442 -2.77 4.89 9.95
C LEU A 442 -1.52 5.21 10.80
N ALA A 443 -1.19 4.31 11.74
CA ALA A 443 0.02 4.43 12.56
C ALA A 443 1.31 4.38 11.74
N SER A 444 1.42 3.46 10.76
CA SER A 444 2.58 3.38 9.87
C SER A 444 2.71 4.62 9.01
N HIS A 445 1.63 5.10 8.39
CA HIS A 445 1.66 6.33 7.58
C HIS A 445 2.12 7.53 8.39
N LEU A 446 1.69 7.67 9.64
CA LEU A 446 2.10 8.78 10.50
C LEU A 446 3.58 8.69 10.91
N ARG A 447 4.09 7.49 11.17
CA ARG A 447 5.52 7.27 11.46
C ARG A 447 6.38 7.62 10.24
N ASP A 448 5.97 7.18 9.06
CA ASP A 448 6.76 7.28 7.82
C ASP A 448 6.59 8.64 7.10
N SER A 449 5.46 9.32 7.29
CA SER A 449 5.17 10.59 6.63
C SER A 449 5.74 11.78 7.41
N PRO A 450 6.25 12.82 6.72
CA PRO A 450 6.55 14.10 7.35
C PRO A 450 5.32 14.67 8.09
N ALA A 451 5.54 15.27 9.26
CA ALA A 451 4.51 15.77 10.17
C ALA A 451 3.47 16.74 9.56
N HIS A 452 3.76 17.33 8.39
CA HIS A 452 2.87 18.27 7.72
C HIS A 452 1.90 17.63 6.70
N ARG A 453 2.12 16.36 6.30
CA ARG A 453 1.28 15.69 5.29
C ARG A 453 -0.04 15.18 5.86
N LEU A 454 0.06 14.38 6.92
CA LEU A 454 -1.07 13.75 7.59
C LEU A 454 -0.97 14.02 9.09
N GLN A 455 -2.07 14.46 9.66
CA GLN A 455 -2.20 14.81 11.06
C GLN A 455 -3.47 14.20 11.63
N VAL A 456 -3.42 13.71 12.87
CA VAL A 456 -4.56 13.11 13.56
C VAL A 456 -4.75 13.77 14.91
N MET A 457 -5.87 14.45 15.11
CA MET A 457 -6.29 15.01 16.39
C MET A 457 -7.29 14.07 17.04
N THR A 458 -6.90 13.44 18.15
CA THR A 458 -7.78 12.62 18.98
C THR A 458 -8.53 13.47 20.01
N HIS A 459 -9.53 12.89 20.67
CA HIS A 459 -10.43 13.60 21.59
C HIS A 459 -11.14 14.80 20.94
N ALA A 460 -11.24 14.79 19.61
CA ALA A 460 -11.76 15.86 18.78
C ALA A 460 -13.21 15.58 18.36
N TYR A 461 -14.15 16.12 19.13
CA TYR A 461 -15.59 15.99 18.86
C TYR A 461 -16.02 17.07 17.88
N ALA A 462 -16.27 16.70 16.63
CA ALA A 462 -16.86 17.61 15.66
C ALA A 462 -18.29 18.00 16.11
N GLU A 463 -18.51 19.29 16.31
CA GLU A 463 -19.81 19.82 16.72
C GLU A 463 -20.71 20.10 15.51
N ARG A 464 -20.11 20.70 14.47
CA ARG A 464 -20.77 21.04 13.21
C ARG A 464 -19.77 21.38 12.11
N ILE A 465 -20.24 21.31 10.87
CA ILE A 465 -19.59 21.84 9.68
C ILE A 465 -19.95 23.31 9.54
N VAL A 466 -18.96 24.13 9.22
CA VAL A 466 -19.15 25.57 9.04
C VAL A 466 -19.29 25.88 7.56
N PHE A 467 -20.29 26.71 7.23
CA PHE A 467 -20.64 27.04 5.86
C PHE A 467 -20.55 28.54 5.57
N GLU A 468 -20.21 28.86 4.33
CA GLU A 468 -20.47 30.16 3.69
C GLU A 468 -21.47 29.93 2.54
N GLY A 469 -22.71 30.41 2.71
CA GLY A 469 -23.83 29.97 1.88
C GLY A 469 -24.02 28.45 2.00
N ASN A 470 -23.84 27.71 0.90
CA ASN A 470 -23.87 26.25 0.90
C ASN A 470 -22.50 25.58 0.75
N LYS A 471 -21.40 26.34 0.84
CA LYS A 471 -20.03 25.82 0.70
C LYS A 471 -19.45 25.54 2.07
N ALA A 472 -19.04 24.30 2.34
CA ALA A 472 -18.31 23.95 3.56
C ALA A 472 -16.93 24.62 3.54
N ILE A 473 -16.60 25.34 4.61
CA ILE A 473 -15.34 26.10 4.77
C ILE A 473 -14.52 25.63 5.97
N GLY A 474 -15.03 24.69 6.77
CA GLY A 474 -14.33 24.21 7.95
C GLY A 474 -15.19 23.38 8.90
N VAL A 475 -14.62 23.04 10.05
CA VAL A 475 -15.25 22.24 11.10
C VAL A 475 -15.01 22.91 12.46
N GLU A 476 -16.07 23.01 13.26
CA GLU A 476 -15.97 23.40 14.68
C GLU A 476 -15.89 22.13 15.54
N VAL A 477 -14.94 22.13 16.47
CA VAL A 477 -14.54 20.94 17.22
C VAL A 477 -14.39 21.28 18.69
N SER A 478 -14.93 20.44 19.56
CA SER A 478 -14.58 20.42 20.99
C SER A 478 -13.49 19.40 21.26
N ILE A 479 -12.41 19.82 21.89
CA ILE A 479 -11.40 18.93 22.45
C ILE A 479 -11.87 18.53 23.85
N ALA A 480 -12.20 17.26 24.02
CA ALA A 480 -12.80 16.76 25.25
C ALA A 480 -12.43 15.30 25.48
N LYS A 481 -11.97 14.94 26.69
CA LYS A 481 -11.78 13.52 27.03
C LYS A 481 -13.10 12.79 27.22
N SER A 482 -14.15 13.54 27.58
CA SER A 482 -15.51 13.05 27.71
C SER A 482 -16.53 14.17 27.45
N PRO A 483 -17.79 13.83 27.13
CA PRO A 483 -18.91 14.77 27.02
C PRO A 483 -19.07 15.80 28.16
N LYS A 484 -18.58 15.48 29.36
CA LYS A 484 -18.73 16.33 30.57
C LYS A 484 -17.53 17.23 30.82
N ALA A 485 -16.43 17.05 30.08
CA ALA A 485 -15.15 17.72 30.32
C ALA A 485 -14.58 18.25 29.00
N VAL A 486 -15.23 19.30 28.46
CA VAL A 486 -14.70 20.06 27.33
C VAL A 486 -13.56 20.92 27.84
N ASP A 487 -12.37 20.69 27.29
CA ASP A 487 -11.16 21.46 27.60
C ASP A 487 -11.17 22.78 26.82
N ARG A 488 -11.32 22.68 25.49
CA ARG A 488 -11.31 23.83 24.58
C ARG A 488 -12.10 23.58 23.32
N ARG A 489 -12.49 24.66 22.65
CA ARG A 489 -13.14 24.64 21.33
C ARG A 489 -12.21 25.23 20.28
N LEU A 490 -12.09 24.54 19.16
CA LEU A 490 -11.24 24.90 18.03
C LEU A 490 -12.07 25.01 16.75
N ARG A 491 -11.55 25.75 15.79
CA ARG A 491 -12.09 25.82 14.43
C ARG A 491 -10.98 25.57 13.44
N PHE A 492 -11.21 24.60 12.56
CA PHE A 492 -10.33 24.29 11.44
C PHE A 492 -10.98 24.76 10.14
N THR A 493 -10.16 25.25 9.21
CA THR A 493 -10.60 25.72 7.90
C THR A 493 -10.13 24.78 6.80
N VAL A 494 -10.91 24.67 5.73
CA VAL A 494 -10.62 23.75 4.62
C VAL A 494 -10.53 24.48 3.29
N LYS A 495 -9.53 24.15 2.47
CA LYS A 495 -9.36 24.69 1.12
C LYS A 495 -10.19 23.93 0.09
N LYS A 496 -10.22 22.60 0.19
CA LYS A 496 -10.87 21.72 -0.78
C LYS A 496 -12.16 21.15 -0.22
N GLU A 497 -12.12 20.12 0.61
CA GLU A 497 -13.33 19.38 1.00
C GLU A 497 -13.27 18.88 2.45
N VAL A 498 -14.42 18.89 3.14
CA VAL A 498 -14.62 18.13 4.37
C VAL A 498 -15.23 16.77 4.01
N ILE A 499 -14.73 15.71 4.64
CA ILE A 499 -15.20 14.33 4.44
C ILE A 499 -15.70 13.78 5.78
N LEU A 500 -16.97 13.40 5.85
CA LEU A 500 -17.56 12.79 7.04
C LEU A 500 -17.41 11.28 6.96
N ALA A 501 -16.69 10.69 7.92
CA ALA A 501 -16.52 9.25 8.09
C ALA A 501 -16.79 8.85 9.56
N THR A 502 -17.80 9.47 10.16
CA THR A 502 -18.11 9.33 11.59
C THR A 502 -18.99 8.11 11.91
N GLY A 503 -19.45 7.40 10.88
CA GLY A 503 -20.28 6.21 10.99
C GLY A 503 -21.77 6.52 11.05
N VAL A 504 -22.59 5.48 10.90
CA VAL A 504 -24.05 5.54 10.68
C VAL A 504 -24.82 6.42 11.66
N LEU A 505 -24.38 6.51 12.93
CA LEU A 505 -25.11 7.20 13.98
C LEU A 505 -24.68 8.67 14.08
N ALA A 506 -23.38 8.93 13.95
CA ALA A 506 -22.83 10.27 14.14
C ALA A 506 -22.95 11.13 12.87
N THR A 507 -22.83 10.53 11.68
CA THR A 507 -22.87 11.23 10.40
C THR A 507 -24.19 11.99 10.17
N PRO A 508 -25.38 11.37 10.23
CA PRO A 508 -26.64 12.08 10.05
C PRO A 508 -26.90 13.13 11.14
N LYS A 509 -26.43 12.88 12.37
CA LYS A 509 -26.49 13.85 13.46
C LYS A 509 -25.64 15.08 13.15
N LEU A 510 -24.40 14.88 12.70
CA LEU A 510 -23.50 15.97 12.34
C LEU A 510 -24.04 16.77 11.15
N LEU A 511 -24.59 16.12 10.13
CA LEU A 511 -25.29 16.79 9.02
C LEU A 511 -26.46 17.65 9.53
N THR A 512 -27.29 17.09 10.41
CA THR A 512 -28.45 17.80 10.99
C THR A 512 -28.02 19.01 11.81
N LEU A 513 -27.04 18.86 12.70
CA LEU A 513 -26.49 19.97 13.51
C LEU A 513 -25.79 21.04 12.66
N SER A 514 -25.43 20.70 11.43
CA SER A 514 -24.80 21.61 10.47
C SER A 514 -25.80 22.25 9.49
N GLY A 515 -27.10 22.02 9.64
CA GLY A 515 -28.15 22.64 8.82
C GLY A 515 -28.55 21.84 7.58
N ILE A 516 -28.22 20.55 7.51
CA ILE A 516 -28.56 19.66 6.39
C ILE A 516 -29.46 18.53 6.92
N ALA A 517 -30.77 18.73 6.83
CA ALA A 517 -31.79 17.73 7.19
C ALA A 517 -33.16 18.12 6.64
N GLU A 518 -34.21 17.43 7.09
CA GLU A 518 -35.60 17.84 6.85
C GLU A 518 -35.86 19.23 7.48
N PRO A 519 -36.41 20.22 6.75
CA PRO A 519 -36.57 21.58 7.27
C PRO A 519 -37.34 21.68 8.60
N LYS A 520 -38.37 20.85 8.79
CA LYS A 520 -39.13 20.78 10.06
C LYS A 520 -38.29 20.27 11.23
N GLU A 521 -37.35 19.37 10.97
CA GLU A 521 -36.43 18.88 12.01
C GLU A 521 -35.42 19.96 12.40
N LEU A 522 -34.90 20.69 11.41
CA LEU A 522 -34.01 21.83 11.63
C LEU A 522 -34.70 22.94 12.42
N GLU A 523 -35.95 23.29 12.07
CA GLU A 523 -36.77 24.26 12.79
C GLU A 523 -37.01 23.83 14.25
N ARG A 524 -37.37 22.56 14.49
CA ARG A 524 -37.56 22.03 15.86
C ARG A 524 -36.28 22.13 16.70
N LEU A 525 -35.12 21.98 16.06
CA LEU A 525 -33.82 22.08 16.70
C LEU A 525 -33.26 23.50 16.68
N ASP A 526 -33.96 24.50 16.14
CA ASP A 526 -33.46 25.87 15.97
C ASP A 526 -32.11 25.93 15.20
N VAL A 527 -31.89 25.02 14.25
CA VAL A 527 -30.69 24.98 13.41
C VAL A 527 -30.98 25.68 12.07
N PRO A 528 -30.18 26.68 11.66
CA PRO A 528 -30.34 27.33 10.37
C PRO A 528 -30.22 26.35 9.19
N VAL A 529 -31.09 26.51 8.19
CA VAL A 529 -31.08 25.66 6.99
C VAL A 529 -29.93 26.04 6.07
N VAL A 530 -29.06 25.07 5.77
CA VAL A 530 -28.03 25.15 4.72
C VAL A 530 -28.52 24.45 3.46
N ALA A 531 -29.06 23.24 3.61
CA ALA A 531 -29.67 22.48 2.52
C ALA A 531 -30.82 21.60 3.05
N SER A 532 -31.92 21.55 2.30
CA SER A 532 -33.03 20.66 2.62
C SER A 532 -32.71 19.24 2.15
N SER A 533 -32.65 18.29 3.08
CA SER A 533 -32.47 16.87 2.77
C SER A 533 -33.38 16.00 3.64
N PRO A 534 -34.60 15.65 3.16
CA PRO A 534 -35.55 14.83 3.90
C PRO A 534 -35.07 13.40 4.17
N SER A 535 -34.07 12.93 3.43
CA SER A 535 -33.53 11.57 3.53
C SER A 535 -32.49 11.40 4.65
N VAL A 536 -31.91 12.50 5.16
CA VAL A 536 -30.95 12.44 6.30
C VAL A 536 -31.63 11.80 7.51
N SER A 537 -30.88 10.95 8.20
CA SER A 537 -31.31 10.18 9.38
C SER A 537 -32.35 9.09 9.12
N ARG A 538 -32.93 8.98 7.92
CA ARG A 538 -33.91 7.94 7.58
C ARG A 538 -33.23 6.70 7.02
N HIS A 539 -33.99 5.63 6.82
CA HIS A 539 -33.51 4.43 6.13
C HIS A 539 -32.35 3.75 6.88
N PHE A 540 -32.40 3.74 8.21
CA PHE A 540 -31.46 2.96 9.03
C PHE A 540 -31.74 1.47 8.84
N HIS A 541 -30.73 0.70 8.43
CA HIS A 541 -30.77 -0.76 8.32
C HIS A 541 -29.69 -1.38 9.18
N GLU A 542 -29.85 -2.65 9.52
CA GLU A 542 -28.91 -3.43 10.31
C GLU A 542 -29.09 -4.92 9.98
N HIS A 543 -28.02 -5.71 10.05
CA HIS A 543 -28.12 -7.17 10.03
C HIS A 543 -28.66 -7.66 11.37
N VAL A 544 -29.74 -8.44 11.30
CA VAL A 544 -30.36 -9.05 12.47
C VAL A 544 -29.93 -10.51 12.52
N GLY A 545 -29.29 -10.90 13.62
CA GLY A 545 -28.80 -12.25 13.86
C GLY A 545 -29.64 -13.00 14.88
N LEU A 546 -29.61 -14.32 14.81
CA LEU A 546 -29.99 -15.23 15.90
C LEU A 546 -29.09 -16.46 15.85
N SER A 547 -28.91 -17.12 16.99
CA SER A 547 -28.08 -18.32 17.08
C SER A 547 -28.90 -19.55 17.44
N ILE A 548 -28.61 -20.66 16.77
CA ILE A 548 -29.01 -22.01 17.18
C ILE A 548 -27.75 -22.69 17.70
N VAL A 549 -27.79 -23.14 18.95
CA VAL A 549 -26.69 -23.90 19.55
C VAL A 549 -27.06 -25.38 19.50
N ALA A 550 -26.21 -26.17 18.84
CA ALA A 550 -26.29 -27.61 18.81
C ALA A 550 -25.26 -28.19 19.78
N HIS A 551 -25.74 -28.93 20.78
CA HIS A 551 -24.91 -29.68 21.71
C HIS A 551 -24.50 -31.01 21.07
N THR A 552 -23.30 -31.48 21.37
CA THR A 552 -22.81 -32.77 20.87
C THR A 552 -22.32 -33.62 22.04
N ASN A 553 -22.24 -34.94 21.85
CA ASN A 553 -21.61 -35.84 22.80
C ASN A 553 -20.09 -35.99 22.55
N VAL A 554 -19.53 -35.21 21.63
CA VAL A 554 -18.10 -35.24 21.30
C VAL A 554 -17.34 -34.48 22.39
N PRO A 555 -16.29 -35.07 23.00
CA PRO A 555 -15.44 -34.34 23.94
C PRO A 555 -14.86 -33.09 23.30
N CYS A 556 -14.71 -32.04 24.11
CA CYS A 556 -14.08 -30.81 23.66
C CYS A 556 -12.66 -31.08 23.12
N PRO A 557 -12.29 -30.54 21.93
CA PRO A 557 -10.94 -30.69 21.40
C PRO A 557 -9.87 -30.10 22.33
N ASP A 558 -8.64 -30.61 22.25
CA ASP A 558 -7.49 -30.07 22.99
C ASP A 558 -7.25 -28.58 22.61
N GLY A 559 -7.13 -27.68 23.59
CA GLY A 559 -6.86 -26.25 23.38
C GLY A 559 -7.99 -25.27 23.73
N PHE A 560 -9.14 -25.77 24.20
CA PHE A 560 -10.21 -24.94 24.78
C PHE A 560 -10.09 -24.90 26.32
N HIS A 561 -9.90 -23.72 26.92
CA HIS A 561 -9.93 -23.49 28.37
C HIS A 561 -11.22 -22.79 28.83
N LEU A 562 -11.68 -23.12 30.04
CA LEU A 562 -12.80 -22.48 30.74
C LEU A 562 -12.49 -21.02 31.08
N SER A 563 -13.47 -20.12 30.88
CA SER A 563 -13.40 -18.75 31.39
C SER A 563 -13.52 -18.73 32.92
N GLU A 564 -12.96 -17.70 33.58
CA GLU A 564 -12.92 -17.58 35.06
C GLU A 564 -14.30 -17.55 35.73
N ASP A 565 -15.36 -17.23 34.97
CA ASP A 565 -16.76 -17.16 35.39
C ASP A 565 -17.55 -18.47 35.18
N GLY A 566 -16.93 -19.52 34.61
CA GLY A 566 -17.46 -20.89 34.63
C GLY A 566 -18.71 -21.17 33.77
N GLU A 567 -19.23 -20.18 33.03
CA GLU A 567 -20.48 -20.32 32.26
C GLU A 567 -20.30 -20.30 30.72
N THR A 568 -19.14 -19.93 30.19
CA THR A 568 -18.91 -19.88 28.72
C THR A 568 -17.49 -20.24 28.29
N THR A 569 -17.35 -21.26 27.45
CA THR A 569 -16.06 -21.66 26.84
C THR A 569 -15.98 -21.26 25.37
N THR A 570 -15.32 -20.14 25.07
CA THR A 570 -14.75 -19.87 23.74
C THR A 570 -13.26 -20.18 23.75
N HIS A 571 -12.74 -20.75 22.65
CA HIS A 571 -11.35 -21.22 22.45
C HIS A 571 -10.31 -20.30 23.12
N LEU A 572 -9.92 -20.64 24.34
CA LEU A 572 -8.89 -19.99 25.12
C LEU A 572 -7.79 -21.02 25.26
N GLY A 573 -6.72 -20.90 24.49
CA GLY A 573 -5.50 -21.66 24.65
C GLY A 573 -4.38 -20.72 24.27
N ASN A 574 -3.37 -20.57 25.14
CA ASN A 574 -2.16 -19.83 24.81
C ASN A 574 -1.60 -20.32 23.46
N THR A 575 -1.12 -19.39 22.64
CA THR A 575 -0.32 -19.59 21.41
C THR A 575 -1.06 -20.16 20.18
N ASP A 576 -1.14 -19.35 19.13
CA ASP A 576 -1.07 -19.73 17.70
C ASP A 576 -2.05 -20.77 17.09
N GLN A 577 -3.11 -21.21 17.78
CA GLN A 577 -4.09 -22.16 17.22
C GLN A 577 -5.54 -21.64 17.18
N PHE A 578 -6.23 -21.98 16.09
CA PHE A 578 -7.23 -21.19 15.36
C PHE A 578 -8.70 -21.47 15.78
N ILE A 579 -9.60 -20.47 15.60
CA ILE A 579 -11.04 -20.71 15.38
C ILE A 579 -11.29 -20.62 13.88
N GLY A 580 -11.57 -21.74 13.23
CA GLY A 580 -12.11 -21.72 11.88
C GLY A 580 -13.53 -21.18 11.85
N GLN A 581 -13.84 -20.35 10.86
CA GLN A 581 -15.20 -19.88 10.63
C GLN A 581 -15.64 -20.31 9.24
N LEU A 582 -16.75 -21.05 9.21
CA LEU A 582 -17.40 -21.49 7.98
C LEU A 582 -18.65 -20.63 7.78
N TYR A 583 -18.86 -20.13 6.57
CA TYR A 583 -20.04 -19.34 6.22
C TYR A 583 -20.75 -20.01 5.05
N ALA A 584 -22.07 -20.08 5.14
CA ALA A 584 -22.93 -20.56 4.08
C ALA A 584 -23.96 -19.48 3.71
N PHE A 585 -23.99 -19.11 2.44
CA PHE A 585 -24.94 -18.12 1.95
C PHE A 585 -26.17 -18.81 1.36
N LEU A 586 -27.35 -18.38 1.80
CA LEU A 586 -28.63 -18.98 1.47
C LEU A 586 -29.55 -18.00 0.71
N ASN A 587 -30.39 -18.57 -0.15
CA ASN A 587 -31.58 -17.93 -0.70
C ASN A 587 -32.81 -18.62 -0.07
N ALA A 588 -33.26 -18.09 1.06
CA ALA A 588 -34.32 -18.63 1.88
C ALA A 588 -35.73 -18.21 1.40
N THR A 589 -35.88 -17.10 0.67
CA THR A 589 -37.18 -16.62 0.15
C THR A 589 -37.79 -17.61 -0.85
N ASN A 590 -36.99 -18.20 -1.74
CA ASN A 590 -37.51 -19.09 -2.78
C ASN A 590 -37.61 -20.57 -2.37
N ASN A 591 -37.27 -20.91 -1.13
CA ASN A 591 -37.20 -22.30 -0.64
C ASN A 591 -36.34 -23.23 -1.53
N THR A 592 -35.48 -22.65 -2.36
CA THR A 592 -34.54 -23.33 -3.25
C THR A 592 -33.13 -22.91 -2.85
N PRO A 593 -32.55 -23.53 -1.80
CA PRO A 593 -31.16 -23.31 -1.47
C PRO A 593 -30.29 -23.67 -2.69
N GLY A 594 -29.34 -22.80 -3.04
CA GLY A 594 -28.48 -22.97 -4.21
C GLY A 594 -28.96 -22.38 -5.54
N ALA A 595 -30.14 -21.75 -5.60
CA ALA A 595 -30.64 -21.12 -6.82
C ALA A 595 -29.97 -19.74 -7.05
N ALA A 596 -29.64 -19.44 -8.32
CA ALA A 596 -29.19 -18.11 -8.73
C ALA A 596 -30.26 -17.07 -8.37
N GLY A 597 -29.95 -16.14 -7.46
CA GLY A 597 -30.86 -15.12 -6.96
C GLY A 597 -30.23 -14.32 -5.81
N PRO A 598 -30.90 -13.26 -5.33
CA PRO A 598 -30.39 -12.44 -4.23
C PRO A 598 -30.29 -13.28 -2.95
N LEU A 599 -29.12 -13.25 -2.33
CA LEU A 599 -28.89 -13.87 -1.02
C LEU A 599 -29.59 -13.03 0.05
N ASP A 600 -30.37 -13.69 0.90
CA ASP A 600 -31.17 -13.04 1.94
C ASP A 600 -30.81 -13.53 3.36
N ALA A 601 -30.08 -14.63 3.48
CA ALA A 601 -29.55 -15.12 4.75
C ALA A 601 -28.11 -15.65 4.63
N GLU A 602 -27.31 -15.41 5.67
CA GLU A 602 -26.01 -16.05 5.90
C GLU A 602 -26.12 -16.96 7.13
N VAL A 603 -25.47 -18.11 7.08
CA VAL A 603 -25.27 -18.98 8.24
C VAL A 603 -23.78 -19.01 8.54
N MET A 604 -23.39 -18.41 9.64
CA MET A 604 -22.03 -18.48 10.19
C MET A 604 -21.96 -19.61 11.21
N LEU A 605 -20.94 -20.45 11.09
CA LEU A 605 -20.73 -21.61 11.95
C LEU A 605 -19.50 -21.41 12.82
N LEU A 606 -19.67 -21.61 14.12
CA LEU A 606 -18.62 -21.51 15.12
C LEU A 606 -18.59 -22.77 15.97
N GLU A 607 -17.38 -23.29 16.20
CA GLU A 607 -17.11 -24.30 17.20
C GLU A 607 -16.90 -23.62 18.56
N GLY A 608 -17.50 -24.20 19.60
CA GLY A 608 -17.31 -23.81 20.99
C GLY A 608 -17.25 -25.05 21.86
N CYS A 609 -17.00 -24.88 23.16
CA CYS A 609 -17.23 -25.96 24.11
C CYS A 609 -18.24 -25.52 25.16
N LEU A 610 -18.92 -26.47 25.78
CA LEU A 610 -19.77 -26.26 26.96
C LEU A 610 -19.73 -27.53 27.79
N GLU A 611 -19.47 -27.40 29.10
CA GLU A 611 -19.42 -28.54 30.04
C GLU A 611 -18.51 -29.70 29.55
N GLY A 612 -17.37 -29.37 28.93
CA GLY A 612 -16.40 -30.36 28.45
C GLY A 612 -16.77 -31.04 27.12
N HIS A 613 -17.87 -30.65 26.48
CA HIS A 613 -18.32 -31.19 25.20
C HIS A 613 -18.27 -30.12 24.10
N LEU A 614 -18.03 -30.55 22.87
CA LEU A 614 -18.08 -29.71 21.68
C LEU A 614 -19.52 -29.19 21.47
N THR A 615 -19.63 -27.92 21.10
CA THR A 615 -20.87 -27.27 20.69
C THR A 615 -20.68 -26.64 19.33
N LEU A 616 -21.72 -26.70 18.50
CA LEU A 616 -21.75 -26.06 17.19
C LEU A 616 -22.80 -24.95 17.21
N THR A 617 -22.35 -23.72 17.05
CA THR A 617 -23.23 -22.54 17.00
C THR A 617 -23.47 -22.15 15.55
N PHE A 618 -24.73 -22.19 15.13
CA PHE A 618 -25.20 -21.77 13.82
C PHE A 618 -25.85 -20.39 13.97
N THR A 619 -25.11 -19.35 13.62
CA THR A 619 -25.60 -17.98 13.63
C THR A 619 -26.23 -17.65 12.28
N ILE A 620 -27.54 -17.46 12.27
CA ILE A 620 -28.31 -17.08 11.09
C ILE A 620 -28.42 -15.55 11.07
N ILE A 621 -27.96 -14.94 9.99
CA ILE A 621 -27.91 -13.49 9.80
C ILE A 621 -28.83 -13.12 8.65
N LEU A 622 -29.79 -12.23 8.91
CA LEU A 622 -30.64 -11.64 7.88
C LEU A 622 -29.85 -10.56 7.13
N LEU A 623 -29.52 -10.81 5.86
CA LEU A 623 -28.68 -9.93 5.03
C LEU A 623 -29.48 -8.76 4.43
N GLN A 624 -30.68 -9.06 3.91
CA GLN A 624 -31.52 -8.10 3.19
C GLN A 624 -32.80 -7.78 3.98
N ALA A 625 -32.62 -7.26 5.20
CA ALA A 625 -33.75 -6.86 6.04
C ALA A 625 -34.59 -5.78 5.34
N ARG A 626 -35.92 -5.94 5.31
CA ARG A 626 -36.90 -4.98 4.77
C ARG A 626 -37.34 -3.94 5.80
N THR A 627 -37.16 -4.24 7.08
CA THR A 627 -37.39 -3.28 8.16
C THR A 627 -36.52 -2.02 7.96
N ARG A 628 -37.09 -0.84 8.21
CA ARG A 628 -36.40 0.46 8.12
C ARG A 628 -36.56 1.24 9.41
N GLY A 629 -35.48 1.86 9.88
CA GLY A 629 -35.47 2.75 11.03
C GLY A 629 -35.19 4.21 10.66
N ARG A 630 -35.22 5.06 11.68
CA ARG A 630 -34.78 6.45 11.62
C ARG A 630 -34.02 6.83 12.88
N LEU A 631 -32.96 7.60 12.71
CA LEU A 631 -32.29 8.30 13.81
C LEU A 631 -33.00 9.64 14.09
N VAL A 632 -33.21 9.95 15.37
CA VAL A 632 -33.83 11.21 15.81
C VAL A 632 -32.82 12.00 16.62
N VAL A 633 -32.42 13.17 16.10
CA VAL A 633 -31.50 14.06 16.80
C VAL A 633 -32.27 14.79 17.89
N GLN A 634 -32.01 14.52 19.16
CA GLN A 634 -32.87 15.00 20.23
C GLN A 634 -32.68 16.50 20.55
N SER A 635 -31.45 16.99 20.48
CA SER A 635 -31.10 18.37 20.86
C SER A 635 -29.95 18.93 20.02
N ARG A 636 -29.71 20.24 20.14
CA ARG A 636 -28.54 20.93 19.54
C ARG A 636 -27.22 20.59 20.21
N ASN A 637 -27.23 19.94 21.38
CA ASN A 637 -26.01 19.60 22.09
C ASN A 637 -25.25 18.53 21.29
N PRO A 638 -24.03 18.83 20.78
CA PRO A 638 -23.26 17.88 19.99
C PRO A 638 -22.86 16.63 20.78
N PHE A 639 -22.92 16.67 22.12
CA PHE A 639 -22.63 15.52 22.98
C PHE A 639 -23.85 14.69 23.36
N ALA A 640 -25.07 15.15 23.08
CA ALA A 640 -26.27 14.38 23.38
C ALA A 640 -26.39 13.17 22.44
N SER A 641 -26.63 11.98 22.99
CA SER A 641 -26.89 10.80 22.16
C SER A 641 -28.14 11.02 21.31
N PRO A 642 -28.14 10.63 20.03
CA PRO A 642 -29.37 10.56 19.27
C PRO A 642 -30.27 9.42 19.81
N HIS A 643 -31.53 9.41 19.41
CA HIS A 643 -32.46 8.31 19.66
C HIS A 643 -32.65 7.48 18.40
N LEU A 644 -32.70 6.15 18.51
CA LEU A 644 -32.93 5.27 17.37
C LEU A 644 -34.39 4.77 17.35
N ASP A 645 -35.18 5.22 16.39
CA ASP A 645 -36.50 4.63 16.11
C ASP A 645 -36.35 3.49 15.10
N TYR A 646 -36.04 2.30 15.61
CA TYR A 646 -35.87 1.09 14.81
C TYR A 646 -36.57 -0.08 15.50
N LYS A 647 -37.38 -0.79 14.72
CA LYS A 647 -38.27 -1.86 15.18
C LYS A 647 -37.93 -3.14 14.42
N PRO A 648 -36.87 -3.87 14.81
CA PRO A 648 -36.39 -5.04 14.07
C PRO A 648 -37.52 -6.06 13.87
N LEU A 649 -37.58 -6.64 12.67
CA LEU A 649 -38.62 -7.61 12.30
C LEU A 649 -40.07 -7.07 12.36
N SER A 650 -40.25 -5.75 12.24
CA SER A 650 -41.59 -5.16 12.11
C SER A 650 -42.21 -5.46 10.74
N ASN A 651 -41.40 -5.79 9.74
CA ASN A 651 -41.86 -6.39 8.49
C ASN A 651 -41.97 -7.91 8.65
N SER A 652 -43.12 -8.49 8.30
CA SER A 652 -43.37 -9.93 8.40
C SER A 652 -42.50 -10.78 7.46
N ASP A 653 -42.05 -10.21 6.34
CA ASP A 653 -41.22 -10.92 5.37
C ASP A 653 -39.84 -11.25 5.96
N ASP A 654 -39.29 -10.37 6.80
CA ASP A 654 -38.02 -10.59 7.51
C ASP A 654 -38.09 -11.85 8.39
N ILE A 655 -39.25 -12.07 9.02
CA ILE A 655 -39.51 -13.25 9.86
C ILE A 655 -39.66 -14.49 8.99
N GLN A 656 -40.30 -14.36 7.83
CA GLN A 656 -40.47 -15.47 6.90
C GLN A 656 -39.12 -15.97 6.36
N VAL A 657 -38.20 -15.07 6.02
CA VAL A 657 -36.83 -15.41 5.57
C VAL A 657 -36.09 -16.18 6.67
N LEU A 658 -36.08 -15.67 7.90
CA LEU A 658 -35.45 -16.34 9.04
C LEU A 658 -36.09 -17.71 9.32
N ALA A 659 -37.42 -17.80 9.29
CA ALA A 659 -38.13 -19.06 9.51
C ALA A 659 -37.80 -20.10 8.42
N ASN A 660 -37.67 -19.68 7.16
CA ASN A 660 -37.28 -20.55 6.06
C ASN A 660 -35.84 -21.02 6.23
N ALA A 661 -34.90 -20.12 6.56
CA ALA A 661 -33.50 -20.47 6.81
C ALA A 661 -33.38 -21.50 7.96
N ILE A 662 -34.10 -21.30 9.06
CA ILE A 662 -34.14 -22.27 10.18
C ILE A 662 -34.66 -23.63 9.69
N ARG A 663 -35.79 -23.67 8.97
CA ARG A 663 -36.35 -24.93 8.47
C ARG A 663 -35.40 -25.67 7.53
N LEU A 664 -34.68 -24.95 6.67
CA LEU A 664 -33.67 -25.54 5.80
C LEU A 664 -32.54 -26.20 6.59
N LEU A 665 -32.08 -25.58 7.68
CA LEU A 665 -31.07 -26.19 8.56
C LEU A 665 -31.61 -27.45 9.23
N TYR A 666 -32.82 -27.42 9.80
CA TYR A 666 -33.38 -28.59 10.48
C TYR A 666 -33.68 -29.76 9.53
N GLN A 667 -34.30 -29.48 8.38
CA GLN A 667 -34.74 -30.52 7.44
C GLN A 667 -33.60 -31.07 6.59
N GLY A 668 -32.54 -30.28 6.38
CA GLY A 668 -31.47 -30.62 5.46
C GLY A 668 -30.12 -30.85 6.11
N VAL A 669 -29.67 -29.95 7.00
CA VAL A 669 -28.34 -29.99 7.62
C VAL A 669 -28.34 -30.86 8.86
N PHE A 670 -29.19 -30.57 9.85
CA PHE A 670 -29.21 -31.30 11.13
C PHE A 670 -29.74 -32.73 10.98
N ALA A 671 -30.62 -32.97 10.00
CA ALA A 671 -31.13 -34.29 9.67
C ALA A 671 -30.19 -35.11 8.77
N SER A 672 -29.03 -34.58 8.39
CA SER A 672 -28.13 -35.24 7.43
C SER A 672 -27.36 -36.41 8.05
N SER A 673 -27.03 -37.41 7.23
CA SER A 673 -26.23 -38.56 7.66
C SER A 673 -24.79 -38.17 8.03
N GLU A 674 -24.28 -37.07 7.49
CA GLU A 674 -22.93 -36.55 7.77
C GLU A 674 -22.79 -36.10 9.23
N LEU A 675 -23.85 -35.53 9.81
CA LEU A 675 -23.83 -35.03 11.18
C LEU A 675 -24.35 -36.05 12.21
N ALA A 676 -24.86 -37.20 11.76
CA ALA A 676 -25.33 -38.27 12.64
C ALA A 676 -24.30 -38.71 13.71
N PRO A 677 -22.98 -38.80 13.42
CA PRO A 677 -21.97 -39.17 14.44
C PRO A 677 -21.84 -38.19 15.62
N PHE A 678 -22.35 -36.96 15.49
CA PHE A 678 -22.26 -35.93 16.53
C PHE A 678 -23.45 -35.93 17.50
N GLU A 679 -24.50 -36.72 17.22
CA GLU A 679 -25.71 -36.85 18.04
C GLU A 679 -26.27 -35.48 18.48
N LEU A 680 -26.51 -34.59 17.51
CA LEU A 680 -26.83 -33.20 17.78
C LEU A 680 -28.10 -33.01 18.61
N GLY A 681 -27.96 -32.41 19.80
CA GLY A 681 -29.05 -31.86 20.58
C GLY A 681 -29.29 -30.40 20.21
N VAL A 682 -30.37 -30.11 19.47
CA VAL A 682 -30.63 -28.77 18.91
C VAL A 682 -31.83 -28.11 19.60
N SER A 683 -31.68 -26.83 19.97
CA SER A 683 -32.76 -25.98 20.49
C SER A 683 -33.01 -24.78 19.56
N PRO A 684 -34.27 -24.44 19.20
CA PRO A 684 -35.53 -24.98 19.74
C PRO A 684 -35.87 -26.37 19.18
N GLY A 685 -36.77 -27.11 19.83
CA GLY A 685 -37.20 -28.42 19.33
C GLY A 685 -38.06 -28.34 18.07
N MET A 686 -38.20 -29.47 17.37
CA MET A 686 -38.98 -29.57 16.12
C MET A 686 -40.45 -29.16 16.29
N GLU A 687 -41.01 -29.29 17.48
CA GLU A 687 -42.37 -28.85 17.84
C GLU A 687 -42.56 -27.32 17.74
N VAL A 688 -41.47 -26.55 17.87
CA VAL A 688 -41.46 -25.11 17.63
C VAL A 688 -41.23 -24.83 16.15
N VAL A 689 -40.26 -25.50 15.51
CA VAL A 689 -39.86 -25.25 14.12
C VAL A 689 -40.97 -25.60 13.10
N ALA A 690 -41.74 -26.66 13.38
CA ALA A 690 -42.84 -27.11 12.52
C ALA A 690 -44.04 -26.14 12.50
N ASP A 691 -44.27 -25.40 13.58
CA ASP A 691 -45.38 -24.44 13.70
C ASP A 691 -44.87 -23.02 13.44
N PHE A 692 -45.35 -22.38 12.37
CA PHE A 692 -44.89 -21.03 12.02
C PHE A 692 -45.16 -19.99 13.11
N HIS A 693 -46.27 -20.07 13.84
CA HIS A 693 -46.60 -19.09 14.88
C HIS A 693 -45.65 -19.24 16.07
N LYS A 694 -45.37 -20.47 16.50
CA LYS A 694 -44.40 -20.74 17.58
C LYS A 694 -42.99 -20.33 17.16
N LEU A 695 -42.57 -20.69 15.94
CA LEU A 695 -41.27 -20.31 15.42
C LEU A 695 -41.12 -18.79 15.31
N ALA A 696 -42.13 -18.08 14.81
CA ALA A 696 -42.11 -16.63 14.70
C ALA A 696 -42.06 -15.94 16.08
N GLN A 697 -42.68 -16.52 17.12
CA GLN A 697 -42.55 -16.02 18.48
C GLN A 697 -41.14 -16.28 19.04
N TRP A 698 -40.58 -17.46 18.78
CA TRP A 698 -39.23 -17.82 19.17
C TRP A 698 -38.18 -16.93 18.51
N ILE A 699 -38.27 -16.68 17.20
CA ILE A 699 -37.38 -15.77 16.46
C ILE A 699 -37.35 -14.40 17.13
N ARG A 700 -38.52 -13.80 17.38
CA ARG A 700 -38.61 -12.47 18.01
C ARG A 700 -37.99 -12.41 19.40
N ALA A 701 -37.96 -13.52 20.13
CA ALA A 701 -37.39 -13.59 21.48
C ALA A 701 -35.87 -13.80 21.49
N ASN A 702 -35.27 -14.27 20.40
CA ASN A 702 -33.86 -14.72 20.34
C ASN A 702 -32.99 -13.92 19.36
N ILE A 703 -33.54 -12.89 18.71
CA ILE A 703 -32.75 -12.01 17.83
C ILE A 703 -31.83 -11.06 18.61
N TYR A 704 -30.72 -10.69 17.97
CA TYR A 704 -29.80 -9.63 18.38
C TYR A 704 -29.30 -8.85 17.14
N TYR A 705 -28.73 -7.66 17.35
CA TYR A 705 -28.13 -6.89 16.25
C TYR A 705 -26.68 -7.34 16.02
N TYR A 706 -26.22 -7.29 14.79
CA TYR A 706 -24.89 -7.78 14.41
C TYR A 706 -23.84 -6.65 14.31
N SER A 707 -24.22 -5.39 14.54
CA SER A 707 -23.37 -4.19 14.50
C SER A 707 -22.88 -3.82 13.08
N HIS A 708 -23.71 -4.06 12.07
CA HIS A 708 -23.53 -3.72 10.66
C HIS A 708 -24.54 -2.67 10.16
N PRO A 709 -24.58 -1.47 10.74
CA PRO A 709 -25.65 -0.56 10.43
C PRO A 709 -25.33 0.28 9.19
N THR A 710 -26.36 0.62 8.43
CA THR A 710 -26.24 1.34 7.16
C THR A 710 -27.39 2.33 6.91
N GLY A 711 -27.25 3.18 5.89
CA GLY A 711 -28.37 3.86 5.21
C GLY A 711 -28.81 5.25 5.66
N THR A 712 -28.31 5.75 6.80
CA THR A 712 -28.75 7.06 7.36
C THR A 712 -28.34 8.30 6.56
N ALA A 713 -27.47 8.15 5.55
CA ALA A 713 -27.06 9.18 4.61
C ALA A 713 -26.90 8.62 3.18
N ARG A 714 -27.87 7.79 2.76
CA ARG A 714 -27.80 6.99 1.53
C ARG A 714 -27.50 7.76 0.24
N VAL A 715 -26.83 7.09 -0.70
CA VAL A 715 -26.68 7.52 -2.09
C VAL A 715 -28.06 7.64 -2.76
N GLU A 716 -28.25 8.66 -3.60
CA GLU A 716 -29.45 8.82 -4.42
C GLU A 716 -29.56 7.73 -5.49
N ARG A 717 -30.78 7.24 -5.72
CA ARG A 717 -31.08 6.30 -6.81
C ARG A 717 -32.12 6.92 -7.74
N PRO A 718 -32.20 6.49 -9.00
CA PRO A 718 -33.26 6.95 -9.91
C PRO A 718 -34.66 6.75 -9.29
N GLY A 719 -35.39 7.84 -9.09
CA GLY A 719 -36.72 7.82 -8.48
C GLY A 719 -36.75 7.77 -6.94
N GLU A 720 -35.60 7.69 -6.27
CA GLU A 720 -35.49 7.66 -4.81
C GLU A 720 -34.53 8.75 -4.30
N PRO A 721 -35.01 9.75 -3.54
CA PRO A 721 -34.15 10.83 -3.06
C PRO A 721 -33.10 10.31 -2.06
N GLY A 722 -31.86 10.70 -2.26
CA GLY A 722 -30.72 10.40 -1.39
C GLY A 722 -30.24 11.61 -0.58
N VAL A 723 -29.12 11.41 0.11
CA VAL A 723 -28.37 12.45 0.82
C VAL A 723 -27.09 12.80 0.06
N VAL A 724 -26.49 11.81 -0.60
CA VAL A 724 -25.28 11.99 -1.42
C VAL A 724 -25.50 11.50 -2.85
N ASP A 725 -24.69 11.96 -3.80
CA ASP A 725 -24.64 11.38 -5.14
C ASP A 725 -23.74 10.12 -5.20
N SER A 726 -23.61 9.50 -6.38
CA SER A 726 -22.75 8.32 -6.59
C SER A 726 -21.25 8.61 -6.39
N GLN A 727 -20.86 9.89 -6.35
CA GLN A 727 -19.52 10.34 -5.99
C GLN A 727 -19.40 10.68 -4.51
N LEU A 728 -20.43 10.41 -3.70
CA LEU A 728 -20.46 10.65 -2.26
C LEU A 728 -20.53 12.13 -1.86
N ARG A 729 -20.85 13.04 -2.80
CA ARG A 729 -21.01 14.47 -2.51
C ARG A 729 -22.38 14.73 -1.90
N VAL A 730 -22.43 15.51 -0.82
CA VAL A 730 -23.70 15.85 -0.15
C VAL A 730 -24.54 16.74 -1.05
N LEU A 731 -25.76 16.29 -1.35
CA LEU A 731 -26.69 17.01 -2.21
C LEU A 731 -27.08 18.35 -1.59
N GLY A 732 -26.98 19.43 -2.37
CA GLY A 732 -27.28 20.79 -1.91
C GLY A 732 -26.14 21.48 -1.14
N ALA A 733 -25.06 20.77 -0.79
CA ALA A 733 -23.88 21.31 -0.12
C ALA A 733 -22.61 21.11 -0.97
N ARG A 734 -21.80 22.17 -1.10
CA ARG A 734 -20.51 22.10 -1.80
C ARG A 734 -19.37 21.85 -0.82
N ASN A 735 -18.29 21.23 -1.30
CA ASN A 735 -17.09 20.91 -0.53
C ASN A 735 -17.34 19.96 0.66
N LEU A 736 -18.35 19.11 0.57
CA LEU A 736 -18.72 18.16 1.61
C LEU A 736 -19.04 16.79 1.03
N ARG A 737 -18.44 15.74 1.61
CA ARG A 737 -18.73 14.33 1.29
C ARG A 737 -19.06 13.52 2.52
N VAL A 738 -19.73 12.40 2.32
CA VAL A 738 -19.91 11.35 3.34
C VAL A 738 -19.27 10.07 2.83
N ALA A 739 -18.33 9.51 3.58
CA ALA A 739 -17.59 8.31 3.24
C ALA A 739 -17.56 7.35 4.42
N ASP A 740 -18.71 6.72 4.71
CA ASP A 740 -18.85 5.61 5.67
C ASP A 740 -20.10 4.79 5.32
N THR A 741 -20.46 3.78 6.13
CA THR A 741 -21.57 2.87 5.84
C THR A 741 -22.96 3.52 5.83
N SER A 742 -23.10 4.77 6.28
CA SER A 742 -24.36 5.51 6.18
C SER A 742 -24.82 5.71 4.73
N VAL A 743 -23.91 5.63 3.75
CA VAL A 743 -24.20 5.92 2.35
C VAL A 743 -24.85 4.78 1.58
N PHE A 744 -24.87 3.57 2.13
CA PHE A 744 -25.47 2.45 1.40
C PHE A 744 -27.00 2.59 1.35
N PRO A 745 -27.63 2.54 0.17
CA PRO A 745 -29.09 2.58 0.08
C PRO A 745 -29.75 1.28 0.56
N GLU A 746 -29.03 0.17 0.54
CA GLU A 746 -29.42 -1.14 1.08
C GLU A 746 -28.21 -1.77 1.79
N SER A 747 -28.44 -2.68 2.74
CA SER A 747 -27.31 -3.33 3.42
C SER A 747 -26.57 -4.24 2.42
N PRO A 748 -25.25 -4.10 2.25
CA PRO A 748 -24.48 -5.08 1.47
C PRO A 748 -24.56 -6.46 2.11
N SER A 749 -24.51 -7.53 1.30
CA SER A 749 -24.49 -8.91 1.84
C SER A 749 -23.22 -9.26 2.62
N GLY A 750 -22.18 -8.44 2.53
CA GLY A 750 -20.94 -8.60 3.29
C GLY A 750 -20.99 -7.91 4.66
N HIS A 751 -20.10 -8.34 5.55
CA HIS A 751 -19.91 -7.75 6.88
C HIS A 751 -19.29 -6.36 6.71
N SER A 752 -19.70 -5.40 7.55
CA SER A 752 -19.59 -3.97 7.23
C SER A 752 -18.16 -3.39 7.09
N ASP A 753 -17.09 -4.07 7.53
CA ASP A 753 -15.72 -3.53 7.45
C ASP A 753 -15.21 -3.40 6.00
N ALA A 754 -15.29 -4.47 5.20
CA ALA A 754 -14.82 -4.43 3.81
C ALA A 754 -15.64 -3.45 2.94
N PRO A 755 -16.99 -3.42 3.02
CA PRO A 755 -17.80 -2.38 2.40
C PRO A 755 -17.44 -0.96 2.87
N ALA A 756 -17.16 -0.74 4.16
CA ALA A 756 -16.74 0.59 4.64
C ALA A 756 -15.43 1.05 3.99
N ARG A 757 -14.44 0.16 3.88
CA ARG A 757 -13.17 0.45 3.20
C ARG A 757 -13.37 0.75 1.71
N LEU A 758 -14.25 -0.01 1.05
CA LEU A 758 -14.64 0.22 -0.35
C LEU A 758 -15.16 1.66 -0.53
N VAL A 759 -16.07 2.12 0.34
CA VAL A 759 -16.61 3.48 0.31
C VAL A 759 -15.49 4.51 0.46
N GLY A 760 -14.53 4.28 1.38
CA GLY A 760 -13.36 5.14 1.53
C GLY A 760 -12.50 5.22 0.27
N GLU A 761 -12.25 4.08 -0.39
CA GLU A 761 -11.46 4.01 -1.63
C GLU A 761 -12.18 4.72 -2.80
N ILE A 762 -13.50 4.51 -2.93
CA ILE A 762 -14.34 5.21 -3.91
C ILE A 762 -14.29 6.73 -3.69
N CYS A 763 -14.41 7.18 -2.43
CA CYS A 763 -14.31 8.59 -2.07
C CYS A 763 -12.97 9.19 -2.48
N ALA A 764 -11.86 8.57 -2.08
CA ALA A 764 -10.52 9.05 -2.40
C ALA A 764 -10.28 9.13 -3.91
N ARG A 765 -10.63 8.06 -4.65
CA ARG A 765 -10.52 8.03 -6.12
C ARG A 765 -11.36 9.11 -6.79
N SER A 766 -12.58 9.34 -6.29
CA SER A 766 -13.45 10.39 -6.82
C SER A 766 -12.83 11.78 -6.66
N ILE A 767 -12.29 12.09 -5.47
CA ILE A 767 -11.62 13.36 -5.19
C ILE A 767 -10.41 13.54 -6.11
N LEU A 768 -9.50 12.57 -6.16
CA LEU A 768 -8.28 12.66 -6.95
C LEU A 768 -8.57 12.73 -8.46
N SER A 769 -9.57 11.99 -8.95
CA SER A 769 -10.00 12.06 -10.35
C SER A 769 -10.58 13.43 -10.69
N GLN A 770 -11.37 14.02 -9.79
CA GLN A 770 -11.94 15.35 -9.99
C GLN A 770 -10.85 16.40 -10.05
N ILE A 771 -9.88 16.36 -9.13
CA ILE A 771 -8.73 17.27 -9.14
C ILE A 771 -7.99 17.18 -10.47
N ALA A 772 -7.66 15.95 -10.92
CA ALA A 772 -6.97 15.75 -12.19
C ALA A 772 -7.77 16.27 -13.41
N LYS A 773 -9.11 16.19 -13.37
CA LYS A 773 -9.97 16.76 -14.42
C LYS A 773 -10.00 18.28 -14.37
N ASP A 774 -10.14 18.87 -13.19
CA ASP A 774 -10.17 20.31 -12.98
C ASP A 774 -8.84 20.95 -13.39
N GLU A 775 -7.72 20.28 -13.08
CA GLU A 775 -6.40 20.67 -13.55
C GLU A 775 -6.32 20.63 -15.07
N LYS A 776 -6.72 19.53 -15.70
CA LYS A 776 -6.73 19.43 -17.17
C LYS A 776 -7.57 20.54 -17.80
N GLU A 777 -8.71 20.86 -17.22
CA GLU A 777 -9.59 21.93 -17.70
C GLU A 777 -9.02 23.33 -17.45
N GLN A 778 -8.39 23.56 -16.30
CA GLN A 778 -7.69 24.81 -15.99
C GLN A 778 -6.47 24.99 -16.91
N LEU A 779 -5.72 23.92 -17.18
CA LEU A 779 -4.61 23.85 -18.13
C LEU A 779 -5.08 24.12 -19.56
N ARG A 780 -6.29 23.66 -19.94
CA ARG A 780 -6.93 24.01 -21.22
C ARG A 780 -7.29 25.48 -21.29
N LYS A 781 -7.89 26.04 -20.24
CA LYS A 781 -8.34 27.43 -20.17
C LYS A 781 -7.20 28.45 -20.09
N SER A 782 -6.05 28.09 -19.52
CA SER A 782 -4.92 29.01 -19.31
C SER A 782 -4.00 29.20 -20.54
N GLY A 783 -4.32 28.63 -21.70
CA GLY A 783 -3.64 28.94 -22.97
C GLY A 783 -2.17 28.50 -23.12
N GLY A 784 -1.57 27.90 -22.09
CA GLY A 784 -0.19 27.41 -22.12
C GLY A 784 0.07 26.33 -21.07
N LEU A 785 0.25 25.08 -21.52
CA LEU A 785 0.69 24.00 -20.64
C LEU A 785 2.14 24.26 -20.22
N SER A 786 2.30 24.74 -18.98
CA SER A 786 3.58 24.74 -18.27
C SER A 786 3.46 23.85 -17.04
N VAL A 787 4.48 23.05 -16.75
CA VAL A 787 4.56 22.19 -15.56
C VAL A 787 5.46 22.83 -14.51
N GLN A 788 5.07 22.77 -13.24
CA GLN A 788 5.95 23.16 -12.14
C GLN A 788 7.12 22.17 -12.03
N LEU A 789 8.34 22.70 -11.90
CA LEU A 789 9.53 21.88 -11.63
C LEU A 789 9.71 21.70 -10.12
N ARG A 790 9.70 20.44 -9.64
CA ARG A 790 9.83 20.13 -8.21
C ARG A 790 11.15 20.66 -7.66
N GLY A 791 11.09 21.32 -6.51
CA GLY A 791 12.26 21.91 -5.85
C GLY A 791 12.70 23.27 -6.40
N TYR A 792 11.98 23.82 -7.39
CA TYR A 792 12.35 25.09 -8.03
C TYR A 792 11.15 26.01 -8.26
N PRO A 793 11.29 27.34 -8.08
CA PRO A 793 10.21 28.31 -8.31
C PRO A 793 10.10 28.69 -9.79
N VAL A 794 9.99 27.70 -10.67
CA VAL A 794 9.88 27.91 -12.11
C VAL A 794 8.94 26.90 -12.78
N ARG A 795 8.18 27.38 -13.77
CA ARG A 795 7.31 26.56 -14.60
C ARG A 795 7.91 26.39 -15.99
N MET A 796 7.99 25.14 -16.46
CA MET A 796 8.53 24.77 -17.77
C MET A 796 7.39 24.53 -18.77
N PRO A 797 7.37 25.20 -19.94
CA PRO A 797 6.42 24.89 -21.01
C PRO A 797 6.53 23.44 -21.51
N LEU A 798 5.41 22.79 -21.85
CA LEU A 798 5.41 21.45 -22.45
C LEU A 798 5.72 21.45 -23.95
N ARG A 799 5.78 22.61 -24.60
CA ARG A 799 6.13 22.76 -26.02
C ARG A 799 7.23 23.80 -26.14
N GLY A 800 8.32 23.44 -26.81
CA GLY A 800 9.46 24.30 -27.05
C GLY A 800 10.09 24.09 -28.41
N PHE A 801 11.25 24.69 -28.59
CA PHE A 801 11.98 24.69 -29.85
C PHE A 801 13.43 24.27 -29.64
N GLY A 802 13.84 23.16 -30.25
CA GLY A 802 15.23 22.73 -30.26
C GLY A 802 16.06 23.46 -31.33
N THR A 803 17.25 23.93 -30.97
CA THR A 803 18.13 24.71 -31.86
C THR A 803 19.29 23.91 -32.47
N ASN A 804 19.35 22.60 -32.25
CA ASN A 804 20.39 21.74 -32.84
C ASN A 804 20.40 21.87 -34.37
N GLY A 805 21.57 22.16 -34.95
CA GLY A 805 21.76 22.38 -36.39
C GLY A 805 21.36 23.77 -36.90
N PHE A 806 21.12 24.75 -36.02
CA PHE A 806 20.89 26.15 -36.37
C PHE A 806 22.09 27.02 -35.96
N GLN A 807 22.57 27.87 -36.89
CA GLN A 807 23.66 28.81 -36.67
C GLN A 807 23.37 30.15 -37.36
N GLY A 808 24.07 31.21 -36.95
CA GLY A 808 24.04 32.54 -37.58
C GLY A 808 22.63 33.15 -37.68
N ASP A 809 22.37 33.89 -38.76
CA ASP A 809 21.10 34.58 -38.97
C ASP A 809 19.88 33.65 -39.04
N ARG A 810 20.08 32.36 -39.34
CA ARG A 810 19.01 31.37 -39.34
C ARG A 810 18.41 31.19 -37.95
N VAL A 811 19.22 31.25 -36.88
CA VAL A 811 18.74 31.20 -35.49
C VAL A 811 17.83 32.40 -35.22
N LYS A 812 18.34 33.61 -35.46
CA LYS A 812 17.64 34.86 -35.17
C LYS A 812 16.28 34.97 -35.88
N ASN A 813 16.24 34.66 -37.17
CA ASN A 813 15.00 34.70 -37.96
C ASN A 813 13.98 33.64 -37.54
N THR A 814 14.45 32.44 -37.20
CA THR A 814 13.58 31.35 -36.76
C THR A 814 12.99 31.65 -35.38
N LEU A 815 13.80 32.12 -34.43
CA LEU A 815 13.32 32.48 -33.10
C LEU A 815 12.34 33.65 -33.13
N ARG A 816 12.57 34.67 -33.97
CA ARG A 816 11.60 35.76 -34.18
C ARG A 816 10.23 35.21 -34.59
N SER A 817 10.21 34.32 -35.58
CA SER A 817 8.98 33.68 -36.05
C SER A 817 8.32 32.83 -34.97
N PHE A 818 9.11 32.05 -34.23
CA PHE A 818 8.64 31.21 -33.14
C PHE A 818 7.97 32.02 -32.02
N PHE A 819 8.57 33.16 -31.63
CA PHE A 819 8.01 34.05 -30.62
C PHE A 819 6.71 34.72 -31.07
N GLN A 820 6.64 35.17 -32.33
CA GLN A 820 5.43 35.75 -32.93
C GLN A 820 4.27 34.76 -32.96
N LEU A 821 4.56 33.45 -33.10
CA LEU A 821 3.56 32.38 -33.05
C LEU A 821 3.15 31.98 -31.62
N GLY A 822 3.71 32.62 -30.58
CA GLY A 822 3.41 32.32 -29.18
C GLY A 822 4.31 31.25 -28.55
N GLY A 823 5.42 30.88 -29.21
CA GLY A 823 6.45 30.02 -28.64
C GLY A 823 7.15 30.69 -27.45
N ARG A 824 7.47 29.93 -26.40
CA ARG A 824 8.04 30.44 -25.15
C ARG A 824 9.13 29.56 -24.52
N MET A 825 9.55 28.46 -25.15
CA MET A 825 10.67 27.65 -24.65
C MET A 825 11.71 27.42 -25.75
N ILE A 826 12.98 27.69 -25.43
CA ILE A 826 14.12 27.47 -26.32
C ILE A 826 15.05 26.45 -25.67
N ASP A 827 15.38 25.41 -26.43
CA ASP A 827 16.32 24.37 -26.05
C ASP A 827 17.59 24.45 -26.89
N THR A 828 18.72 24.65 -26.22
CA THR A 828 20.06 24.71 -26.81
C THR A 828 21.08 23.88 -25.99
N ALA A 829 22.35 23.94 -26.35
CA ALA A 829 23.47 23.31 -25.65
C ALA A 829 24.77 24.06 -25.96
N VAL A 830 25.76 23.97 -25.07
CA VAL A 830 27.12 24.51 -25.33
C VAL A 830 27.70 23.95 -26.63
N LEU A 831 27.46 22.65 -26.92
CA LEU A 831 27.91 22.00 -28.15
C LEU A 831 27.29 22.53 -29.45
N TYR A 832 26.20 23.31 -29.38
CA TYR A 832 25.54 23.82 -30.57
C TYR A 832 26.16 25.12 -31.08
N GLU A 833 27.02 25.75 -30.28
CA GLU A 833 27.78 26.97 -30.62
C GLU A 833 26.89 28.11 -31.15
N ASN A 834 25.67 28.24 -30.60
CA ASN A 834 24.69 29.23 -31.06
C ASN A 834 24.11 30.10 -29.91
N HIS A 835 24.71 30.05 -28.71
CA HIS A 835 24.27 30.83 -27.56
C HIS A 835 24.27 32.33 -27.83
N ARG A 836 25.29 32.84 -28.52
CA ARG A 836 25.42 34.27 -28.82
C ARG A 836 24.27 34.76 -29.70
N GLU A 837 23.96 34.04 -30.77
CA GLU A 837 22.87 34.36 -31.68
C GLU A 837 21.50 34.27 -30.99
N ILE A 838 21.32 33.32 -30.07
CA ILE A 838 20.12 33.22 -29.24
C ILE A 838 20.01 34.45 -28.31
N GLY A 839 21.11 34.83 -27.65
CA GLY A 839 21.17 36.02 -26.80
C GLY A 839 20.83 37.30 -27.56
N GLU A 840 21.41 37.47 -28.75
CA GLU A 840 21.08 38.58 -29.65
C GLU A 840 19.60 38.57 -30.09
N ALA A 841 19.03 37.40 -30.38
CA ALA A 841 17.62 37.25 -30.74
C ALA A 841 16.68 37.59 -29.58
N LEU A 842 17.05 37.24 -28.34
CA LEU A 842 16.30 37.57 -27.13
C LEU A 842 16.35 39.07 -26.85
N ALA A 843 17.54 39.68 -26.94
CA ALA A 843 17.72 41.11 -26.71
C ALA A 843 17.00 41.98 -27.76
N ALA A 844 16.95 41.52 -29.01
CA ALA A 844 16.24 42.20 -30.11
C ALA A 844 14.75 41.81 -30.24
N GLY A 845 14.28 40.85 -29.44
CA GLY A 845 12.93 40.29 -29.53
C GLY A 845 11.84 41.20 -28.96
N THR A 846 10.59 40.94 -29.34
CA THR A 846 9.40 41.65 -28.82
C THR A 846 8.78 40.98 -27.60
N VAL A 847 9.38 39.90 -27.08
CA VAL A 847 8.87 39.12 -25.95
C VAL A 847 9.77 39.37 -24.74
N PRO A 848 9.22 39.74 -23.56
CA PRO A 848 10.00 39.92 -22.35
C PRO A 848 10.78 38.64 -21.99
N ARG A 849 12.02 38.80 -21.48
CA ARG A 849 12.89 37.67 -21.16
C ARG A 849 12.24 36.73 -20.16
N GLU A 850 11.53 37.26 -19.17
CA GLU A 850 10.82 36.55 -18.12
C GLU A 850 9.70 35.64 -18.64
N GLU A 851 9.19 35.87 -19.86
CA GLU A 851 8.22 34.98 -20.51
C GLU A 851 8.89 33.80 -21.24
N VAL A 852 10.19 33.87 -21.51
CA VAL A 852 10.92 32.84 -22.25
C VAL A 852 11.57 31.86 -21.27
N PHE A 853 11.32 30.57 -21.42
CA PHE A 853 12.00 29.51 -20.69
C PHE A 853 13.21 29.01 -21.48
N LEU A 854 14.42 29.26 -20.97
CA LEU A 854 15.68 28.96 -21.66
C LEU A 854 16.37 27.73 -21.07
N VAL A 855 16.64 26.74 -21.92
CA VAL A 855 17.33 25.49 -21.57
C VAL A 855 18.70 25.43 -22.25
N THR A 856 19.76 25.12 -21.50
CA THR A 856 21.06 24.73 -22.09
C THR A 856 21.63 23.47 -21.42
N LYS A 857 22.73 22.95 -21.97
CA LYS A 857 23.33 21.68 -21.57
C LYS A 857 24.85 21.78 -21.53
N VAL A 858 25.44 21.24 -20.47
CA VAL A 858 26.90 21.13 -20.28
C VAL A 858 27.38 19.79 -20.85
N PRO A 859 28.37 19.78 -21.76
CA PRO A 859 28.83 18.56 -22.41
C PRO A 859 29.64 17.67 -21.46
N PRO A 860 29.75 16.36 -21.75
CA PRO A 860 30.60 15.44 -20.97
C PRO A 860 32.06 15.89 -20.87
N THR A 861 32.59 16.55 -21.90
CA THR A 861 33.98 17.06 -21.93
C THR A 861 34.26 18.16 -20.91
N GLU A 862 33.22 18.80 -20.37
CA GLU A 862 33.31 19.89 -19.38
C GLU A 862 32.63 19.49 -18.05
N MET A 863 32.57 18.18 -17.76
CA MET A 863 32.13 17.68 -16.47
C MET A 863 33.22 17.85 -15.41
N GLY A 864 32.80 18.21 -14.21
CA GLY A 864 33.68 18.49 -13.07
C GLY A 864 33.12 19.65 -12.27
N THR A 865 33.55 19.82 -11.01
CA THR A 865 32.92 20.84 -10.15
C THR A 865 33.17 22.25 -10.70
N ASP A 866 34.42 22.55 -11.05
CA ASP A 866 34.81 23.87 -11.54
C ASP A 866 34.59 24.00 -13.06
N GLU A 867 34.81 22.93 -13.81
CA GLU A 867 34.61 22.88 -15.27
C GLU A 867 33.14 23.11 -15.63
N THR A 868 32.23 22.41 -14.96
CA THR A 868 30.78 22.56 -15.20
C THR A 868 30.30 23.94 -14.78
N TYR A 869 30.79 24.48 -13.67
CA TYR A 869 30.47 25.84 -13.25
C TYR A 869 30.98 26.89 -14.27
N ALA A 870 32.21 26.74 -14.76
CA ALA A 870 32.79 27.60 -15.80
C ALA A 870 32.02 27.52 -17.13
N ALA A 871 31.58 26.33 -17.53
CA ALA A 871 30.73 26.11 -18.70
C ALA A 871 29.42 26.91 -18.60
N VAL A 872 28.77 26.86 -17.43
CA VAL A 872 27.52 27.60 -17.17
C VAL A 872 27.75 29.11 -17.22
N LEU A 873 28.81 29.62 -16.59
CA LEU A 873 29.12 31.05 -16.63
C LEU A 873 29.39 31.54 -18.06
N ARG A 874 30.07 30.74 -18.87
CA ARG A 874 30.30 31.02 -20.29
C ARG A 874 28.98 31.10 -21.05
N ALA A 875 28.10 30.13 -20.88
CA ALA A 875 26.78 30.13 -21.50
C ALA A 875 25.94 31.35 -21.08
N VAL A 876 25.92 31.71 -19.80
CA VAL A 876 25.22 32.93 -19.30
C VAL A 876 25.79 34.19 -19.94
N LYS A 877 27.12 34.27 -20.08
CA LYS A 877 27.79 35.42 -20.74
C LYS A 877 27.43 35.51 -22.22
N GLU A 878 27.47 34.40 -22.94
CA GLU A 878 27.15 34.34 -24.38
C GLU A 878 25.68 34.65 -24.63
N LEU A 879 24.77 34.14 -23.80
CA LEU A 879 23.33 34.41 -23.88
C LEU A 879 22.97 35.83 -23.41
N GLY A 880 23.81 36.47 -22.59
CA GLY A 880 23.56 37.80 -22.03
C GLY A 880 22.45 37.85 -20.96
N THR A 881 22.02 36.70 -20.44
CA THR A 881 20.90 36.58 -19.48
C THR A 881 21.07 35.33 -18.60
N PRO A 882 20.51 35.31 -17.37
CA PRO A 882 20.39 34.08 -16.58
C PRO A 882 19.60 32.99 -17.32
N ILE A 883 19.77 31.74 -16.92
CA ILE A 883 19.21 30.55 -17.58
C ILE A 883 18.12 29.92 -16.70
N ASP A 884 17.03 29.42 -17.30
CA ASP A 884 15.94 28.81 -16.53
C ASP A 884 16.24 27.35 -16.16
N LEU A 885 16.83 26.58 -17.07
CA LEU A 885 17.18 25.17 -16.85
C LEU A 885 18.55 24.83 -17.45
N VAL A 886 19.44 24.26 -16.65
CA VAL A 886 20.70 23.65 -17.14
C VAL A 886 20.68 22.15 -16.94
N LEU A 887 21.06 21.40 -17.98
CA LEU A 887 21.15 19.94 -17.95
C LEU A 887 22.60 19.48 -18.05
N LEU A 888 22.96 18.41 -17.36
CA LEU A 888 24.12 17.59 -17.76
C LEU A 888 23.75 16.85 -19.05
N HIS A 889 24.45 17.12 -20.15
CA HIS A 889 24.00 16.71 -21.49
C HIS A 889 23.97 15.18 -21.68
N TRP A 890 24.87 14.46 -21.00
CA TRP A 890 25.05 13.02 -21.14
C TRP A 890 25.69 12.43 -19.87
N PRO A 891 25.38 11.18 -19.46
CA PRO A 891 25.90 10.61 -18.22
C PRO A 891 27.38 10.20 -18.27
N SER A 892 27.93 10.02 -19.47
CA SER A 892 29.33 9.69 -19.74
C SER A 892 29.73 10.16 -21.14
N ASN A 893 30.97 9.91 -21.56
CA ASN A 893 31.44 10.32 -22.88
C ASN A 893 30.83 9.44 -23.99
N PHE A 894 30.01 10.05 -24.86
CA PHE A 894 29.43 9.38 -26.02
C PHE A 894 30.31 9.48 -27.28
N ASP A 895 31.21 10.47 -27.34
CA ASP A 895 32.19 10.61 -28.42
C ASP A 895 33.55 10.11 -27.98
N LYS A 896 33.91 8.88 -28.39
CA LYS A 896 35.19 8.25 -28.06
C LYS A 896 36.41 9.05 -28.52
N LYS A 897 36.26 10.03 -29.42
CA LYS A 897 37.34 10.90 -29.90
C LYS A 897 37.48 12.19 -29.08
N ALA A 898 36.46 12.56 -28.32
CA ALA A 898 36.48 13.76 -27.50
C ALA A 898 37.36 13.56 -26.24
N PRO A 899 38.09 14.60 -25.80
CA PRO A 899 38.91 14.51 -24.59
C PRO A 899 38.05 14.22 -23.36
N LEU A 900 38.55 13.35 -22.47
CA LEU A 900 37.90 13.07 -21.20
C LEU A 900 38.05 14.27 -20.26
N PRO A 901 37.00 14.63 -19.50
CA PRO A 901 37.13 15.62 -18.44
C PRO A 901 38.06 15.09 -17.33
N PRO A 902 38.72 15.96 -16.55
CA PRO A 902 39.61 15.54 -15.47
C PRO A 902 38.95 14.58 -14.46
N CYS A 903 37.67 14.78 -14.11
CA CYS A 903 36.98 13.91 -13.16
C CYS A 903 36.68 12.50 -13.67
N ALA A 904 36.63 12.30 -15.00
CA ALA A 904 36.34 10.99 -15.58
C ALA A 904 37.53 10.04 -15.50
N ALA A 905 38.73 10.52 -15.19
CA ALA A 905 39.92 9.69 -15.02
C ALA A 905 39.78 8.66 -13.88
N THR A 906 38.91 8.93 -12.89
CA THR A 906 38.67 8.03 -11.75
C THR A 906 37.41 7.20 -11.95
N SER A 907 36.25 7.83 -12.14
CA SER A 907 34.97 7.15 -12.31
C SER A 907 33.93 8.11 -12.88
N TRP A 908 33.14 7.65 -13.84
CA TRP A 908 32.00 8.41 -14.34
C TRP A 908 30.93 8.67 -13.28
N ARG A 909 30.75 7.76 -12.30
CA ARG A 909 29.79 7.96 -11.19
C ARG A 909 30.19 9.17 -10.34
N SER A 910 31.45 9.21 -9.91
CA SER A 910 31.94 10.35 -9.12
C SER A 910 32.00 11.64 -9.96
N CYS A 911 32.32 11.55 -11.25
CA CYS A 911 32.36 12.69 -12.17
C CYS A 911 30.97 13.31 -12.39
N ARG A 912 29.90 12.49 -12.47
CA ARG A 912 28.50 12.98 -12.49
C ARG A 912 28.16 13.79 -11.24
N LEU A 913 28.53 13.30 -10.05
CA LEU A 913 28.29 14.02 -8.79
C LEU A 913 29.09 15.34 -8.73
N GLN A 914 30.34 15.34 -9.19
CA GLN A 914 31.15 16.56 -9.27
C GLN A 914 30.55 17.60 -10.22
N ALA A 915 30.15 17.18 -11.43
CA ALA A 915 29.46 18.04 -12.37
C ALA A 915 28.14 18.60 -11.78
N TRP A 916 27.37 17.75 -11.08
CA TRP A 916 26.16 18.18 -10.38
C TRP A 916 26.44 19.27 -9.34
N ARG A 917 27.51 19.12 -8.53
CA ARG A 917 27.93 20.16 -7.57
C ARG A 917 28.29 21.49 -8.25
N GLY A 918 28.88 21.44 -9.44
CA GLY A 918 29.11 22.64 -10.26
C GLY A 918 27.81 23.34 -10.66
N LEU A 919 26.77 22.58 -11.01
CA LEU A 919 25.43 23.11 -11.28
C LEU A 919 24.77 23.71 -10.02
N GLU A 920 24.87 23.03 -8.88
CA GLU A 920 24.35 23.52 -7.59
C GLU A 920 24.98 24.85 -7.20
N ARG A 921 26.29 25.01 -7.43
CA ARG A 921 26.98 26.29 -7.24
C ARG A 921 26.42 27.38 -8.13
N ALA A 922 26.24 27.10 -9.43
CA ALA A 922 25.68 28.08 -10.37
C ALA A 922 24.24 28.49 -10.00
N GLN A 923 23.42 27.56 -9.50
CA GLN A 923 22.07 27.84 -9.03
C GLN A 923 22.09 28.73 -7.78
N LYS A 924 22.95 28.41 -6.80
CA LYS A 924 23.09 29.18 -5.56
C LYS A 924 23.47 30.64 -5.82
N GLU A 925 24.26 30.88 -6.86
CA GLU A 925 24.70 32.22 -7.27
C GLU A 925 23.72 32.92 -8.23
N GLY A 926 22.52 32.37 -8.43
CA GLY A 926 21.45 32.97 -9.23
C GLY A 926 21.72 32.97 -10.75
N LYS A 927 22.68 32.18 -11.22
CA LYS A 927 23.00 32.06 -12.66
C LYS A 927 21.99 31.17 -13.40
N VAL A 928 21.44 30.20 -12.69
CA VAL A 928 20.48 29.22 -13.19
C VAL A 928 19.33 29.07 -12.20
N ARG A 929 18.10 28.84 -12.67
CA ARG A 929 16.94 28.65 -11.80
C ARG A 929 16.67 27.19 -11.43
N ALA A 930 16.77 26.26 -12.38
CA ALA A 930 16.52 24.84 -12.19
C ALA A 930 17.61 23.95 -12.83
N LEU A 931 17.79 22.75 -12.29
CA LEU A 931 18.84 21.82 -12.71
C LEU A 931 18.24 20.49 -13.15
N GLY A 932 18.86 19.85 -14.13
CA GLY A 932 18.46 18.53 -14.58
C GLY A 932 19.56 17.78 -15.31
N VAL A 933 19.17 16.74 -16.00
CA VAL A 933 20.06 15.87 -16.77
C VAL A 933 19.46 15.58 -18.15
N SER A 934 20.26 15.02 -19.04
CA SER A 934 19.86 14.61 -20.38
C SER A 934 20.52 13.28 -20.70
N ASN A 935 19.76 12.36 -21.29
CA ASN A 935 20.21 11.02 -21.66
C ASN A 935 20.59 10.11 -20.48
N PHE A 936 20.10 10.40 -19.28
CA PHE A 936 20.34 9.52 -18.13
C PHE A 936 19.30 8.39 -18.11
N GLY A 937 19.78 7.15 -18.09
CA GLY A 937 18.94 5.98 -17.83
C GLY A 937 18.69 5.75 -16.33
N VAL A 938 17.91 4.71 -16.00
CA VAL A 938 17.52 4.39 -14.62
C VAL A 938 18.75 4.18 -13.74
N ARG A 939 19.76 3.43 -14.20
CA ARG A 939 21.02 3.21 -13.47
C ARG A 939 21.68 4.53 -13.07
N HIS A 940 21.86 5.42 -14.05
CA HIS A 940 22.55 6.69 -13.86
C HIS A 940 21.82 7.62 -12.88
N LEU A 941 20.48 7.66 -12.95
CA LEU A 941 19.68 8.44 -12.01
C LEU A 941 19.72 7.83 -10.61
N THR A 942 19.61 6.51 -10.49
CA THR A 942 19.70 5.80 -9.21
C THR A 942 21.04 6.06 -8.53
N GLU A 943 22.15 5.93 -9.25
CA GLU A 943 23.49 6.22 -8.72
C GLU A 943 23.63 7.67 -8.26
N LEU A 944 23.23 8.62 -9.11
CA LEU A 944 23.33 10.05 -8.76
C LEU A 944 22.48 10.36 -7.53
N LEU A 945 21.26 9.82 -7.43
CA LEU A 945 20.39 10.02 -6.26
C LEU A 945 20.93 9.35 -4.99
N ALA A 946 21.52 8.16 -5.11
CA ALA A 946 22.14 7.44 -3.98
C ALA A 946 23.35 8.18 -3.41
N ASP A 947 24.06 8.93 -4.25
CA ASP A 947 25.20 9.76 -3.82
C ASP A 947 24.78 11.05 -3.11
N GLY A 948 23.48 11.35 -3.02
CA GLY A 948 22.90 12.41 -2.18
C GLY A 948 23.12 13.84 -2.70
N PRO A 949 22.57 14.22 -3.88
CA PRO A 949 22.60 15.60 -4.35
C PRO A 949 21.79 16.49 -3.41
N LYS A 950 22.21 17.75 -3.23
CA LYS A 950 21.51 18.71 -2.35
C LYS A 950 20.26 19.26 -3.01
N LEU A 951 20.31 19.47 -4.33
CA LEU A 951 19.18 19.96 -5.11
C LEU A 951 18.54 18.83 -5.92
N HIS A 952 17.21 18.94 -6.12
CA HIS A 952 16.41 17.96 -6.85
C HIS A 952 16.75 17.91 -8.34
N ILE A 953 16.68 16.73 -8.97
CA ILE A 953 16.79 16.59 -10.43
C ILE A 953 15.44 16.94 -11.06
N ALA A 954 15.29 18.16 -11.60
CA ALA A 954 13.99 18.63 -12.08
C ALA A 954 13.53 17.93 -13.36
N VAL A 955 14.45 17.71 -14.30
CA VAL A 955 14.14 17.28 -15.65
C VAL A 955 15.16 16.24 -16.12
N ASN A 956 14.70 15.22 -16.83
CA ASN A 956 15.53 14.35 -17.66
C ASN A 956 15.10 14.48 -19.12
N GLN A 957 15.96 15.03 -19.98
CA GLN A 957 15.70 15.14 -21.40
C GLN A 957 16.21 13.89 -22.15
N VAL A 958 15.36 13.21 -22.92
CA VAL A 958 15.70 11.92 -23.57
C VAL A 958 15.05 11.78 -24.95
N GLU A 959 15.60 10.90 -25.79
CA GLU A 959 14.96 10.50 -27.04
C GLU A 959 13.67 9.76 -26.74
N MET A 960 12.52 10.25 -27.19
CA MET A 960 11.26 9.57 -26.89
C MET A 960 10.20 9.79 -27.97
N HIS A 961 9.64 8.68 -28.43
CA HIS A 961 8.57 8.59 -29.43
C HIS A 961 7.86 7.23 -29.28
N PRO A 962 6.73 6.96 -29.96
CA PRO A 962 5.95 5.73 -29.76
C PRO A 962 6.73 4.42 -29.91
N TRP A 963 7.74 4.38 -30.79
CA TRP A 963 8.64 3.22 -30.98
C TRP A 963 9.79 3.11 -29.95
N TRP A 964 10.05 4.16 -29.17
CA TRP A 964 11.03 4.18 -28.09
C TRP A 964 10.43 4.91 -26.87
N PRO A 965 9.42 4.32 -26.22
CA PRO A 965 8.70 4.99 -25.14
C PRO A 965 9.50 5.02 -23.84
N GLN A 966 10.47 4.12 -23.65
CA GLN A 966 11.27 3.99 -22.42
C GLN A 966 10.40 3.84 -21.16
N LEU A 967 9.43 2.91 -21.17
CA LEU A 967 8.46 2.73 -20.07
C LEU A 967 9.11 2.58 -18.67
N PRO A 968 10.22 1.84 -18.48
CA PRO A 968 10.88 1.76 -17.18
C PRO A 968 11.39 3.13 -16.70
N LEU A 969 11.96 3.93 -17.60
CA LEU A 969 12.41 5.28 -17.29
C LEU A 969 11.24 6.22 -16.99
N GLN A 970 10.12 6.11 -17.72
CA GLN A 970 8.92 6.87 -17.41
C GLN A 970 8.39 6.56 -16.01
N LYS A 971 8.30 5.27 -15.65
CA LYS A 971 7.89 4.83 -14.31
C LYS A 971 8.82 5.42 -13.24
N PHE A 972 10.13 5.23 -13.41
CA PHE A 972 11.14 5.72 -12.47
C PHE A 972 11.10 7.25 -12.31
N CYS A 973 11.09 7.99 -13.42
CA CYS A 973 11.05 9.46 -13.39
C CYS A 973 9.76 9.96 -12.74
N ARG A 974 8.62 9.29 -12.93
CA ARG A 974 7.37 9.63 -12.24
C ARG A 974 7.48 9.43 -10.73
N GLU A 975 8.00 8.29 -10.29
CA GLU A 975 8.21 7.97 -8.86
C GLU A 975 9.23 8.88 -8.18
N LYS A 976 10.25 9.33 -8.92
CA LYS A 976 11.25 10.28 -8.43
C LYS A 976 10.88 11.74 -8.72
N HIS A 977 9.69 12.00 -9.28
CA HIS A 977 9.20 13.35 -9.59
C HIS A 977 10.18 14.17 -10.47
N ILE A 978 10.78 13.50 -11.44
CA ILE A 978 11.66 14.06 -12.48
C ILE A 978 10.80 14.21 -13.74
N LYS A 979 10.65 15.43 -14.27
CA LYS A 979 9.87 15.65 -15.49
C LYS A 979 10.64 15.16 -16.71
N LEU A 980 9.94 14.57 -17.68
CA LEU A 980 10.56 14.15 -18.93
C LEU A 980 10.40 15.24 -20.01
N MET A 981 11.45 15.44 -20.78
CA MET A 981 11.45 16.25 -21.99
C MET A 981 11.93 15.41 -23.17
N ALA A 982 11.08 15.21 -24.15
CA ALA A 982 11.34 14.41 -25.33
C ALA A 982 12.00 15.23 -26.44
N TYR A 983 13.17 14.78 -26.89
CA TYR A 983 13.68 15.11 -28.22
C TYR A 983 13.43 13.95 -29.18
N GLY A 984 13.54 14.20 -30.49
CA GLY A 984 13.32 13.16 -31.50
C GLY A 984 11.87 12.65 -31.58
N SER A 985 10.90 13.38 -31.02
CA SER A 985 9.48 12.95 -30.97
C SER A 985 8.82 12.75 -32.33
N LEU A 986 9.36 13.39 -33.38
CA LEU A 986 8.91 13.19 -34.76
C LEU A 986 9.63 12.03 -35.47
N GLY A 987 10.50 11.29 -34.76
CA GLY A 987 11.47 10.37 -35.33
C GLY A 987 12.70 11.10 -35.90
N SER A 988 13.47 10.42 -36.76
CA SER A 988 14.64 11.01 -37.43
C SER A 988 14.44 11.21 -38.93
N SER A 989 15.01 12.30 -39.43
CA SER A 989 15.25 12.52 -40.86
C SER A 989 16.20 11.48 -41.46
N LEU A 990 17.08 10.87 -40.65
CA LEU A 990 18.00 9.80 -41.08
C LEU A 990 17.24 8.53 -41.52
N LEU A 991 16.05 8.29 -40.96
CA LEU A 991 15.14 7.23 -41.40
C LEU A 991 14.15 7.71 -42.46
N GLY A 992 14.48 8.81 -43.16
CA GLY A 992 13.66 9.42 -44.20
C GLY A 992 12.28 9.87 -43.74
N GLY A 993 11.99 9.99 -42.44
CA GLY A 993 10.65 10.30 -41.92
C GLY A 993 9.69 9.10 -41.87
N ALA A 994 10.19 7.87 -41.78
CA ALA A 994 9.38 6.65 -41.69
C ALA A 994 8.32 6.71 -40.57
N THR A 995 8.66 7.28 -39.41
CA THR A 995 7.78 7.53 -38.27
C THR A 995 6.53 8.35 -38.66
N LEU A 996 6.70 9.43 -39.44
CA LEU A 996 5.61 10.30 -39.90
C LEU A 996 4.70 9.63 -40.94
N ARG A 997 5.23 8.63 -41.66
CA ARG A 997 4.51 7.85 -42.67
C ARG A 997 3.97 6.53 -42.16
N SER A 998 4.17 6.21 -40.88
CA SER A 998 3.67 4.96 -40.30
C SER A 998 2.15 4.83 -40.51
N PRO A 999 1.66 3.67 -40.97
CA PRO A 999 0.22 3.45 -41.17
C PRO A 999 -0.61 3.76 -39.93
N ALA A 1000 -0.11 3.45 -38.73
CA ALA A 1000 -0.80 3.74 -37.47
C ALA A 1000 -0.94 5.25 -37.22
N VAL A 1001 0.17 6.00 -37.38
CA VAL A 1001 0.15 7.46 -37.20
C VAL A 1001 -0.72 8.13 -38.24
N VAL A 1002 -0.65 7.71 -39.51
CA VAL A 1002 -1.48 8.26 -40.59
C VAL A 1002 -2.96 7.96 -40.36
N LYS A 1003 -3.29 6.75 -39.87
CA LYS A 1003 -4.67 6.36 -39.52
C LYS A 1003 -5.23 7.24 -38.41
N VAL A 1004 -4.48 7.42 -37.32
CA VAL A 1004 -4.88 8.29 -36.20
C VAL A 1004 -4.97 9.75 -36.64
N ALA A 1005 -3.99 10.26 -37.40
CA ALA A 1005 -3.98 11.61 -37.95
C ALA A 1005 -5.23 11.92 -38.78
N LYS A 1006 -5.65 10.99 -39.65
CA LYS A 1006 -6.91 11.11 -40.41
C LYS A 1006 -8.12 11.14 -39.49
N ARG A 1007 -8.17 10.29 -38.47
CA ARG A 1007 -9.30 10.19 -37.53
C ARG A 1007 -9.49 11.50 -36.73
N VAL A 1008 -8.40 12.10 -36.27
CA VAL A 1008 -8.46 13.33 -35.46
C VAL A 1008 -8.42 14.62 -36.30
N GLY A 1009 -8.26 14.53 -37.62
CA GLY A 1009 -8.17 15.69 -38.51
C GLY A 1009 -6.92 16.56 -38.29
N ARG A 1010 -5.79 15.95 -37.89
CA ARG A 1010 -4.52 16.65 -37.61
C ARG A 1010 -3.37 16.04 -38.40
N SER A 1011 -2.23 16.74 -38.45
CA SER A 1011 -1.03 16.20 -39.11
C SER A 1011 -0.37 15.06 -38.30
N ALA A 1012 0.35 14.17 -38.97
CA ALA A 1012 1.13 13.11 -38.32
C ALA A 1012 2.11 13.65 -37.27
N ALA A 1013 2.73 14.81 -37.54
CA ALA A 1013 3.61 15.49 -36.59
C ALA A 1013 2.86 15.93 -35.33
N GLN A 1014 1.68 16.53 -35.49
CA GLN A 1014 0.83 16.93 -34.36
C GLN A 1014 0.38 15.71 -33.53
N VAL A 1015 0.07 14.58 -34.16
CA VAL A 1015 -0.27 13.32 -33.44
C VAL A 1015 0.89 12.84 -32.59
N LEU A 1016 2.11 12.79 -33.13
CA LEU A 1016 3.29 12.33 -32.39
C LEU A 1016 3.67 13.27 -31.24
N LEU A 1017 3.59 14.58 -31.45
CA LEU A 1017 3.84 15.56 -30.39
C LEU A 1017 2.74 15.50 -29.31
N ARG A 1018 1.47 15.37 -29.72
CA ARG A 1018 0.34 15.23 -28.81
C ARG A 1018 0.46 13.97 -27.96
N TRP A 1019 0.91 12.86 -28.54
CA TRP A 1019 1.13 11.61 -27.82
C TRP A 1019 2.04 11.82 -26.60
N ALA A 1020 3.16 12.53 -26.75
CA ALA A 1020 4.06 12.83 -25.63
C ALA A 1020 3.43 13.83 -24.64
N VAL A 1021 2.92 14.96 -25.14
CA VAL A 1021 2.41 16.04 -24.29
C VAL A 1021 1.20 15.63 -23.47
N GLN A 1022 0.31 14.79 -24.02
CA GLN A 1022 -0.87 14.30 -23.30
C GLN A 1022 -0.52 13.40 -22.11
N GLN A 1023 0.71 12.85 -22.09
CA GLN A 1023 1.28 12.08 -20.98
C GLN A 1023 2.09 12.97 -20.01
N GLY A 1024 2.07 14.30 -20.20
CA GLY A 1024 2.84 15.26 -19.39
C GLY A 1024 4.32 15.37 -19.75
N ILE A 1025 4.73 14.85 -20.92
CA ILE A 1025 6.11 14.88 -21.40
C ILE A 1025 6.30 16.10 -22.31
N ALA A 1026 7.26 16.96 -21.99
CA ALA A 1026 7.53 18.15 -22.80
C ALA A 1026 8.15 17.76 -24.16
N VAL A 1027 7.92 18.53 -25.22
CA VAL A 1027 8.47 18.26 -26.57
C VAL A 1027 9.19 19.49 -27.13
N ILE A 1028 10.29 19.26 -27.85
CA ILE A 1028 11.15 20.31 -28.43
C ILE A 1028 11.45 20.09 -29.93
N PRO A 1029 10.42 19.99 -30.81
CA PRO A 1029 10.66 19.83 -32.23
C PRO A 1029 11.37 21.05 -32.82
N SER A 1030 12.25 20.82 -33.80
CA SER A 1030 12.91 21.89 -34.56
C SER A 1030 12.29 22.06 -35.96
N SER A 1031 12.15 23.31 -36.42
CA SER A 1031 11.70 23.61 -37.78
C SER A 1031 12.05 25.03 -38.19
N SER A 1032 12.38 25.24 -39.47
CA SER A 1032 12.51 26.58 -40.06
C SER A 1032 11.28 27.03 -40.85
N SER A 1033 10.27 26.16 -41.02
CA SER A 1033 8.99 26.53 -41.65
C SER A 1033 8.04 27.10 -40.61
N VAL A 1034 7.51 28.30 -40.90
CA VAL A 1034 6.55 29.01 -40.06
C VAL A 1034 5.26 28.20 -39.91
N GLU A 1035 4.82 27.54 -40.97
CA GLU A 1035 3.62 26.70 -40.98
C GLU A 1035 3.79 25.48 -40.06
N ARG A 1036 4.94 24.81 -40.11
CA ARG A 1036 5.24 23.69 -39.22
C ARG A 1036 5.40 24.14 -37.77
N MET A 1037 6.03 25.28 -37.53
CA MET A 1037 6.11 25.87 -36.18
C MET A 1037 4.72 26.13 -35.61
N LYS A 1038 3.83 26.75 -36.40
CA LYS A 1038 2.45 27.02 -36.01
C LYS A 1038 1.70 25.72 -35.70
N ALA A 1039 1.83 24.70 -36.53
CA ALA A 1039 1.22 23.39 -36.30
C ALA A 1039 1.76 22.69 -35.04
N ASN A 1040 3.08 22.72 -34.81
CA ASN A 1040 3.72 22.15 -33.63
C ASN A 1040 3.31 22.86 -32.34
N LEU A 1041 3.00 24.16 -32.40
CA LEU A 1041 2.45 24.90 -31.27
C LEU A 1041 0.97 24.56 -31.04
N ALA A 1042 0.19 24.33 -32.10
CA ALA A 1042 -1.24 23.97 -32.04
C ALA A 1042 -1.49 22.48 -31.75
N ILE A 1043 -1.01 22.01 -30.59
CA ILE A 1043 -1.15 20.62 -30.12
C ILE A 1043 -1.83 20.49 -28.75
N LEU A 1044 -2.32 21.59 -28.18
CA LEU A 1044 -2.86 21.63 -26.81
C LEU A 1044 -4.39 21.72 -26.75
N ASP A 1045 -5.03 22.13 -27.85
CA ASP A 1045 -6.46 22.41 -27.99
C ASP A 1045 -7.33 21.17 -28.30
N TRP A 1046 -6.73 19.98 -28.38
CA TRP A 1046 -7.41 18.73 -28.72
C TRP A 1046 -6.73 17.52 -28.06
N ASP A 1047 -7.44 16.39 -27.95
CA ASP A 1047 -6.96 15.16 -27.32
C ASP A 1047 -6.91 13.99 -28.31
N LEU A 1048 -6.00 13.06 -28.04
CA LEU A 1048 -6.07 11.68 -28.54
C LEU A 1048 -6.99 10.87 -27.62
N SER A 1049 -7.93 10.11 -28.17
CA SER A 1049 -8.76 9.19 -27.37
C SER A 1049 -7.92 8.04 -26.78
N ALA A 1050 -8.46 7.30 -25.81
CA ALA A 1050 -7.80 6.11 -25.29
C ALA A 1050 -7.50 5.08 -26.40
N ALA A 1051 -8.41 4.95 -27.38
CA ALA A 1051 -8.23 4.11 -28.56
C ALA A 1051 -7.12 4.63 -29.48
N ASP A 1052 -7.01 5.95 -29.68
CA ASP A 1052 -5.92 6.55 -30.46
C ASP A 1052 -4.56 6.31 -29.79
N MET A 1053 -4.49 6.52 -28.48
CA MET A 1053 -3.28 6.27 -27.69
C MET A 1053 -2.87 4.80 -27.77
N GLN A 1054 -3.83 3.88 -27.79
CA GLN A 1054 -3.59 2.44 -27.95
C GLN A 1054 -3.17 2.07 -29.38
N ASP A 1055 -3.79 2.64 -30.41
CA ASP A 1055 -3.40 2.45 -31.82
C ASP A 1055 -1.96 2.92 -32.09
N LEU A 1056 -1.48 3.91 -31.32
CA LEU A 1056 -0.10 4.40 -31.38
C LEU A 1056 0.89 3.54 -30.59
N LYS A 1057 0.45 2.57 -29.77
CA LYS A 1057 1.32 1.55 -29.17
C LYS A 1057 1.69 0.49 -30.22
N VAL A 1058 2.33 0.92 -31.30
CA VAL A 1058 2.88 0.00 -32.29
C VAL A 1058 4.22 -0.49 -31.75
N TYR A 1059 4.24 -1.72 -31.25
CA TYR A 1059 5.48 -2.47 -31.04
C TYR A 1059 5.72 -3.37 -32.26
N PRO A 1060 6.78 -3.14 -33.03
CA PRO A 1060 7.36 -4.18 -33.85
C PRO A 1060 8.78 -4.51 -33.38
N ALA A 1061 9.17 -5.75 -33.67
CA ALA A 1061 10.39 -6.51 -33.34
C ALA A 1061 11.77 -5.79 -33.31
N ASP A 1062 11.89 -4.51 -33.65
CA ASP A 1062 13.16 -3.79 -33.75
C ASP A 1062 13.11 -2.50 -32.92
N ARG A 1063 13.74 -2.53 -31.74
CA ARG A 1063 13.98 -1.34 -30.90
C ARG A 1063 14.79 -0.31 -31.70
N MET A 1064 14.14 0.67 -32.32
CA MET A 1064 14.83 1.73 -33.05
C MET A 1064 15.09 2.93 -32.13
N ARG A 1065 16.25 2.92 -31.47
CA ARG A 1065 16.89 4.15 -30.99
C ARG A 1065 17.57 4.80 -32.19
N ILE A 1066 17.27 6.06 -32.47
CA ILE A 1066 17.51 6.64 -33.79
C ILE A 1066 18.68 7.62 -33.80
N PHE A 1067 18.96 8.34 -32.70
CA PHE A 1067 19.91 9.44 -32.73
C PHE A 1067 21.25 9.17 -32.06
N LEU A 1068 21.26 8.47 -30.92
CA LEU A 1068 22.44 8.39 -30.06
C LEU A 1068 22.63 6.97 -29.50
N PRO A 1069 23.88 6.56 -29.18
CA PRO A 1069 24.17 5.26 -28.60
C PRO A 1069 23.43 5.03 -27.28
N ASP A 1070 23.40 3.80 -26.81
CA ASP A 1070 22.79 3.50 -25.51
C ASP A 1070 23.70 4.01 -24.37
N PRO A 1071 23.26 4.97 -23.53
CA PRO A 1071 24.03 5.45 -22.38
C PRO A 1071 24.29 4.33 -21.38
N GLU A 1072 23.48 3.27 -21.35
CA GLU A 1072 23.76 2.10 -20.52
C GLU A 1072 24.99 1.31 -21.03
N ASN A 1073 25.28 1.38 -22.34
CA ASN A 1073 26.40 0.71 -23.01
C ASN A 1073 27.56 1.66 -23.36
N ALA A 1074 27.50 2.93 -22.96
CA ALA A 1074 28.61 3.86 -23.09
C ALA A 1074 29.69 3.50 -22.04
N PRO A 1075 30.97 3.49 -22.42
CA PRO A 1075 32.07 2.99 -21.59
C PRO A 1075 32.30 3.76 -20.29
#